data_AF-A0A2T4J971-F1
#
_entry.id   AF-A0A2T4J971-F1
#
_cell.length_a   1.000
_cell.length_b   1.000
_cell.length_c   1.000
_cell.angle_alpha   90.00
_cell.angle_beta   90.00
_cell.angle_gamma   90.00
#
_symmetry.space_group_name_H-M   'P 1'
#
loop_
_entity.id
_entity.type
_entity.pdbx_description
1 polymer ?
#
loop_
_entity_poly.entity_id
_entity_poly.type
_entity_poly.pdbx_seq_one_letter_code
_entity_poly.pdbx_strand_id
1 'polypeptide(L)'
;MREGLAYQCSPCVRRSVLHVWDNSSPLADRAKGFWYAKKHARQLYKGAITHIQSEGGKWICLRLVRSGTLKRSDVSLLRTIKEQDNPVTEAVRFTKRYGDVGKAKSDGATYTPRALADFVAARILATADLASGRAIRVLDPAIGHGELLLALLDRIDGPVEVFGFETDHLALAEARRRLSREHPQAALNLRLGSFLDHVLDDFTDGLFGSPERYHIIIANPPYVRTQIMGADRAQQLAQQFGLTGRVDLYHAFLLGMATVLAPEGAAGFIVSNRFMTTKGGASARAEMMTGLRLREVYDLGDTKLFDAAVLPAVLIARGAGVEAAAPSFLTIYQTKDEPAHTAADPIEALGKQGAVAVPDGRTFLVQHGTLDTGGDPAGVWRLASAGVESWLATVERHTWGTFRDIGKIRVGIKTCADKVFLPKKWERELELHRPLTTHHNARRFRPEPHNRLVLYPHHAVDGKKQAVDLSQYPASLTYLEQHRRTLEDRSYVIEAGRQWYEIWVPQNPADWPGPKLVFRDISEQPTFWMDLEGTVVNGDCYWLTGDEDLLWLAVGVANSTFIERFYDLRFNNKLYAGRRRFITQYVEQFPLPDPASSGAREIVTACRDLYARMADGPDPALEQRIDRMVWAAFGLPVEEV
;
A
#
# COMPACT_ATOMS: atom_id res chain seq x y z
N MET A 1 -45.68 13.14 -59.35
CA MET A 1 -45.91 14.45 -59.99
C MET A 1 -44.82 15.41 -59.54
N ARG A 2 -44.08 15.96 -60.53
CA ARG A 2 -43.19 17.14 -60.50
C ARG A 2 -41.91 17.03 -59.64
N GLU A 3 -40.72 16.82 -60.21
CA GLU A 3 -39.89 17.67 -61.11
C GLU A 3 -39.45 19.03 -60.53
N GLY A 4 -38.14 19.30 -60.67
CA GLY A 4 -37.47 20.58 -60.38
C GLY A 4 -36.00 20.38 -59.96
N LEU A 5 -35.11 19.99 -60.86
CA LEU A 5 -34.12 20.84 -61.58
C LEU A 5 -32.93 21.35 -60.75
N ALA A 6 -31.81 20.68 -60.98
CA ALA A 6 -30.42 21.12 -61.13
C ALA A 6 -29.99 22.53 -60.67
N TYR A 7 -28.92 22.57 -59.87
CA TYR A 7 -27.76 23.42 -60.14
C TYR A 7 -26.47 22.61 -59.92
N GLN A 8 -25.71 22.45 -61.01
CA GLN A 8 -24.32 22.01 -61.00
C GLN A 8 -23.42 23.15 -60.54
N CYS A 9 -22.52 22.85 -59.60
CA CYS A 9 -21.22 23.50 -59.53
C CYS A 9 -20.23 22.50 -58.91
N SER A 10 -19.25 22.06 -59.70
CA SER A 10 -18.06 21.33 -59.28
C SER A 10 -16.82 22.16 -59.66
N PRO A 11 -15.61 21.91 -59.14
CA PRO A 11 -15.23 20.97 -58.08
C PRO A 11 -14.46 21.67 -56.94
N CYS A 12 -14.53 21.13 -55.72
CA CYS A 12 -13.50 21.42 -54.73
C CYS A 12 -13.19 20.15 -53.93
N VAL A 13 -12.11 19.49 -54.33
CA VAL A 13 -11.55 18.31 -53.67
C VAL A 13 -11.25 18.65 -52.21
N ARG A 14 -12.07 18.14 -51.28
CA ARG A 14 -11.74 18.10 -49.85
C ARG A 14 -11.16 16.73 -49.53
N ARG A 15 -9.89 16.69 -49.14
CA ARG A 15 -9.22 15.48 -48.65
C ARG A 15 -9.92 15.02 -47.36
N SER A 16 -10.48 13.81 -47.42
CA SER A 16 -10.86 13.02 -46.26
C SER A 16 -9.67 12.14 -45.88
N VAL A 17 -9.33 12.03 -44.59
CA VAL A 17 -8.40 10.99 -44.13
C VAL A 17 -9.21 9.71 -43.98
N LEU A 18 -8.99 8.75 -44.87
CA LEU A 18 -9.62 7.43 -44.86
C LEU A 18 -8.74 6.46 -44.05
N HIS A 19 -9.32 5.82 -43.04
CA HIS A 19 -8.77 4.59 -42.46
C HIS A 19 -9.73 3.45 -42.78
N VAL A 20 -9.24 2.44 -43.50
CA VAL A 20 -10.00 1.26 -43.91
C VAL A 20 -9.53 0.09 -43.07
N TRP A 21 -10.46 -0.66 -42.48
CA TRP A 21 -10.19 -1.89 -41.73
C TRP A 21 -10.76 -3.06 -42.54
N ASP A 22 -9.98 -4.12 -42.72
CA ASP A 22 -10.37 -5.34 -43.45
C ASP A 22 -10.53 -6.50 -42.46
N ASN A 23 -11.60 -7.30 -42.61
CA ASN A 23 -11.89 -8.44 -41.75
C ASN A 23 -12.53 -9.55 -42.59
N SER A 24 -11.78 -10.62 -42.84
CA SER A 24 -12.21 -11.77 -43.65
C SER A 24 -12.27 -13.07 -42.84
N SER A 25 -13.43 -13.41 -42.24
CA SER A 25 -14.00 -14.78 -41.99
C SER A 25 -15.31 -14.72 -41.16
N PRO A 26 -16.20 -15.75 -41.09
CA PRO A 26 -17.60 -15.54 -41.44
C PRO A 26 -18.60 -15.46 -40.26
N LEU A 27 -19.52 -14.49 -40.43
CA LEU A 27 -20.97 -14.52 -40.20
C LEU A 27 -21.59 -14.47 -38.78
N ALA A 28 -20.86 -14.61 -37.68
CA ALA A 28 -21.43 -14.36 -36.34
C ALA A 28 -21.12 -12.96 -35.74
N ASP A 29 -20.23 -12.19 -36.38
CA ASP A 29 -19.52 -11.09 -35.68
C ASP A 29 -19.96 -9.65 -36.03
N ARG A 30 -20.98 -9.47 -36.88
CA ARG A 30 -21.35 -8.11 -37.35
C ARG A 30 -21.90 -7.20 -36.24
N ALA A 31 -22.56 -7.74 -35.22
CA ALA A 31 -23.08 -6.95 -34.10
C ALA A 31 -22.00 -6.57 -33.06
N LYS A 32 -21.05 -7.47 -32.79
CA LYS A 32 -19.91 -7.22 -31.88
C LYS A 32 -18.86 -6.30 -32.52
N GLY A 33 -18.57 -6.48 -33.81
CA GLY A 33 -17.66 -5.62 -34.57
C GLY A 33 -18.14 -4.17 -34.66
N PHE A 34 -19.45 -3.94 -34.80
CA PHE A 34 -20.04 -2.59 -34.77
C PHE A 34 -19.86 -1.91 -33.41
N TRP A 35 -20.02 -2.66 -32.32
CA TRP A 35 -19.84 -2.14 -30.96
C TRP A 35 -18.36 -1.82 -30.65
N TYR A 36 -17.45 -2.69 -31.09
CA TYR A 36 -16.02 -2.53 -30.87
C TYR A 36 -15.44 -1.36 -31.67
N ALA A 37 -15.79 -1.25 -32.97
CA ALA A 37 -15.36 -0.13 -33.81
C ALA A 37 -15.86 1.23 -33.28
N LYS A 38 -17.10 1.28 -32.78
CA LYS A 38 -17.68 2.50 -32.19
C LYS A 38 -17.02 2.87 -30.85
N LYS A 39 -16.63 1.88 -30.03
CA LYS A 39 -15.92 2.08 -28.75
C LYS A 39 -14.48 2.56 -28.99
N HIS A 40 -13.74 1.91 -29.89
CA HIS A 40 -12.36 2.29 -30.24
C HIS A 40 -12.29 3.67 -30.90
N ALA A 41 -13.21 3.98 -31.84
CA ALA A 41 -13.24 5.28 -32.48
C ALA A 41 -13.61 6.41 -31.48
N ARG A 42 -14.49 6.17 -30.51
CA ARG A 42 -14.80 7.14 -29.44
C ARG A 42 -13.60 7.40 -28.52
N GLN A 43 -12.81 6.37 -28.22
CA GLN A 43 -11.58 6.48 -27.43
C GLN A 43 -10.50 7.31 -28.15
N LEU A 44 -10.33 7.11 -29.46
CA LEU A 44 -9.33 7.82 -30.26
C LEU A 44 -9.68 9.29 -30.53
N TYR A 45 -10.97 9.66 -30.62
CA TYR A 45 -11.39 10.98 -31.10
C TYR A 45 -12.19 11.85 -30.10
N LYS A 46 -12.19 11.51 -28.80
CA LYS A 46 -12.84 12.29 -27.71
C LYS A 46 -14.20 12.90 -28.11
N GLY A 47 -15.12 12.06 -28.56
CA GLY A 47 -16.54 12.42 -28.70
C GLY A 47 -16.99 13.07 -30.01
N ALA A 48 -16.13 13.35 -30.99
CA ALA A 48 -16.54 13.94 -32.26
C ALA A 48 -16.70 12.88 -33.38
N ILE A 49 -17.80 12.11 -33.35
CA ILE A 49 -18.20 11.21 -34.46
C ILE A 49 -19.64 11.52 -34.83
N THR A 50 -19.90 11.88 -36.08
CA THR A 50 -21.25 12.21 -36.56
C THR A 50 -21.89 11.15 -37.46
N HIS A 51 -21.12 10.22 -38.09
CA HIS A 51 -21.70 9.11 -38.86
C HIS A 51 -20.73 7.94 -39.12
N ILE A 52 -21.26 6.72 -39.16
CA ILE A 52 -20.56 5.47 -39.57
C ILE A 52 -21.47 4.76 -40.57
N GLN A 53 -20.95 4.40 -41.75
CA GLN A 53 -21.71 3.72 -42.79
C GLN A 53 -21.00 2.44 -43.24
N SER A 54 -21.78 1.43 -43.63
CA SER A 54 -21.30 0.15 -44.16
C SER A 54 -21.56 0.10 -45.66
N GLU A 55 -20.51 -0.08 -46.46
CA GLU A 55 -20.59 -0.41 -47.88
C GLU A 55 -19.65 -1.58 -48.17
N GLY A 56 -20.15 -2.61 -48.85
CA GLY A 56 -19.33 -3.74 -49.32
C GLY A 56 -18.59 -4.55 -48.24
N GLY A 57 -19.02 -4.49 -46.97
CA GLY A 57 -18.36 -5.17 -45.85
C GLY A 57 -17.22 -4.40 -45.18
N LYS A 58 -16.99 -3.14 -45.56
CA LYS A 58 -15.99 -2.24 -44.93
C LYS A 58 -16.70 -1.12 -44.15
N TRP A 59 -16.12 -0.73 -43.01
CA TRP A 59 -16.63 0.35 -42.16
C TRP A 59 -15.82 1.62 -42.35
N ILE A 60 -16.48 2.75 -42.62
CA ILE A 60 -15.82 4.04 -42.88
C ILE A 60 -16.23 5.04 -41.79
N CYS A 61 -15.24 5.73 -41.20
CA CYS A 61 -15.45 6.78 -40.20
C CYS A 61 -15.01 8.14 -40.78
N LEU A 62 -15.88 9.15 -40.71
CA LEU A 62 -15.63 10.49 -41.27
C LEU A 62 -15.50 11.54 -40.15
N ARG A 63 -14.45 12.36 -40.20
CA ARG A 63 -14.19 13.48 -39.26
C ARG A 63 -14.25 14.82 -39.99
N LEU A 64 -15.10 15.75 -39.53
CA LEU A 64 -15.12 17.15 -39.97
C LEU A 64 -14.19 17.98 -39.08
N VAL A 65 -13.15 18.57 -39.65
CA VAL A 65 -12.26 19.51 -38.95
C VAL A 65 -12.78 20.93 -39.15
N ARG A 66 -13.13 21.64 -38.06
CA ARG A 66 -13.42 23.09 -38.09
C ARG A 66 -12.10 23.84 -38.32
N SER A 67 -12.14 24.75 -39.29
CA SER A 67 -11.00 25.46 -39.89
C SER A 67 -10.26 26.42 -38.95
N GLY A 68 -8.93 26.33 -38.97
CA GLY A 68 -7.97 27.37 -38.60
C GLY A 68 -6.78 27.31 -39.57
N THR A 69 -6.43 28.44 -40.15
CA THR A 69 -5.61 28.65 -41.37
C THR A 69 -4.14 28.17 -41.26
N LEU A 70 -3.62 27.49 -42.30
CA LEU A 70 -2.19 27.19 -42.50
C LEU A 70 -1.72 27.76 -43.85
N LYS A 71 -0.63 28.53 -43.83
CA LYS A 71 0.05 29.11 -45.00
C LYS A 71 1.02 28.11 -45.66
N ARG A 72 1.36 28.38 -46.92
CA ARG A 72 1.90 27.47 -47.93
C ARG A 72 3.42 27.68 -48.13
N SER A 73 4.22 26.88 -47.45
CA SER A 73 5.65 26.59 -47.68
C SER A 73 5.98 25.52 -46.63
N ASP A 74 6.05 24.23 -46.93
CA ASP A 74 7.14 23.59 -47.65
C ASP A 74 6.65 22.24 -48.19
N VAL A 75 6.70 22.06 -49.52
CA VAL A 75 6.51 20.76 -50.18
C VAL A 75 7.71 20.55 -51.09
N SER A 76 8.82 20.14 -50.51
CA SER A 76 9.97 19.62 -51.24
C SER A 76 10.86 18.80 -50.30
N LEU A 77 10.51 17.54 -50.07
CA LEU A 77 11.44 16.40 -49.91
C LEU A 77 10.62 15.14 -49.55
N LEU A 78 10.03 14.49 -50.55
CA LEU A 78 9.52 13.12 -50.41
C LEU A 78 9.90 12.33 -51.66
N ARG A 79 11.19 12.02 -51.78
CA ARG A 79 11.72 10.86 -52.50
C ARG A 79 13.17 10.66 -52.11
N THR A 80 13.50 9.38 -51.84
CA THR A 80 14.80 8.83 -51.42
C THR A 80 14.98 8.76 -49.90
N ILE A 81 14.67 7.59 -49.32
CA ILE A 81 15.57 6.76 -48.51
C ILE A 81 14.88 5.38 -48.44
N LYS A 82 15.39 4.44 -49.25
CA LYS A 82 15.37 3.01 -48.97
C LYS A 82 16.54 2.74 -48.02
N GLU A 83 16.36 1.78 -47.12
CA GLU A 83 17.42 1.00 -46.46
C GLU A 83 18.39 1.80 -45.54
N GLN A 84 18.11 1.78 -44.23
CA GLN A 84 19.04 1.42 -43.14
C GLN A 84 18.45 1.82 -41.76
N ASP A 85 18.40 0.82 -40.88
CA ASP A 85 18.58 0.86 -39.42
C ASP A 85 17.91 1.96 -38.57
N ASN A 86 16.95 1.55 -37.71
CA ASN A 86 17.12 1.51 -36.24
C ASN A 86 15.74 1.37 -35.52
N PRO A 87 15.43 0.28 -34.79
CA PRO A 87 14.20 0.15 -34.02
C PRO A 87 14.37 0.81 -32.63
N VAL A 88 14.40 2.14 -32.56
CA VAL A 88 14.63 2.87 -31.29
C VAL A 88 13.47 3.80 -30.90
N THR A 89 12.39 3.87 -31.69
CA THR A 89 11.35 4.89 -31.48
C THR A 89 10.26 4.56 -30.46
N GLU A 90 10.16 3.32 -29.97
CA GLU A 90 9.27 2.94 -28.85
C GLU A 90 9.97 2.89 -27.50
N ALA A 91 11.23 2.43 -27.45
CA ALA A 91 12.10 2.51 -26.27
C ALA A 91 12.38 3.97 -25.84
N VAL A 92 12.46 4.90 -26.81
CA VAL A 92 12.66 6.33 -26.53
C VAL A 92 11.39 7.03 -26.01
N ARG A 93 10.20 6.47 -26.26
CA ARG A 93 8.96 6.95 -25.62
C ARG A 93 8.79 6.41 -24.20
N PHE A 94 9.32 5.22 -23.93
CA PHE A 94 9.40 4.64 -22.59
C PHE A 94 10.32 5.43 -21.66
N THR A 95 11.47 5.91 -22.17
CA THR A 95 12.42 6.74 -21.40
C THR A 95 11.91 8.15 -21.11
N LYS A 96 11.15 8.79 -22.02
CA LYS A 96 10.74 10.20 -21.85
C LYS A 96 9.68 10.46 -20.78
N ARG A 97 8.87 9.46 -20.39
CA ARG A 97 7.94 9.59 -19.23
C ARG A 97 8.57 9.24 -17.88
N TYR A 98 9.78 8.68 -17.88
CA TYR A 98 10.61 8.52 -16.68
C TYR A 98 11.71 9.58 -16.56
N GLY A 99 12.05 10.26 -17.67
CA GLY A 99 13.11 11.29 -17.72
C GLY A 99 12.85 12.52 -16.86
N ASP A 100 11.60 12.95 -16.69
CA ASP A 100 11.27 14.11 -15.84
C ASP A 100 11.14 13.75 -14.34
N VAL A 101 11.32 12.47 -14.00
CA VAL A 101 11.59 11.97 -12.63
C VAL A 101 13.09 11.61 -12.48
N GLY A 102 13.86 11.73 -13.56
CA GLY A 102 15.23 11.24 -13.73
C GLY A 102 16.34 12.14 -13.17
N LYS A 103 16.03 13.13 -12.32
CA LYS A 103 17.06 13.89 -11.58
C LYS A 103 17.07 13.64 -10.07
N ALA A 104 16.20 12.75 -9.56
CA ALA A 104 16.17 12.34 -8.15
C ALA A 104 16.30 10.81 -7.95
N LYS A 105 16.69 10.07 -9.00
CA LYS A 105 16.75 8.60 -9.02
C LYS A 105 18.15 8.03 -9.30
N SER A 106 19.20 8.64 -8.76
CA SER A 106 20.50 7.96 -8.62
C SER A 106 20.57 7.07 -7.38
N ASP A 107 19.66 7.24 -6.39
CA ASP A 107 19.83 6.65 -5.05
C ASP A 107 18.72 5.65 -4.66
N GLY A 108 17.86 5.23 -5.61
CA GLY A 108 16.63 4.48 -5.33
C GLY A 108 16.64 2.97 -5.59
N ALA A 109 17.75 2.41 -6.09
CA ALA A 109 17.89 0.97 -6.25
C ALA A 109 18.30 0.37 -4.89
N THR A 110 17.35 -0.21 -4.17
CA THR A 110 17.65 -0.96 -2.95
C THR A 110 18.20 -2.33 -3.34
N TYR A 111 19.52 -2.44 -3.45
CA TYR A 111 20.18 -3.71 -3.74
C TYR A 111 20.04 -4.66 -2.55
N THR A 112 19.79 -5.94 -2.84
CA THR A 112 19.76 -6.98 -1.81
C THR A 112 21.17 -7.23 -1.29
N PRO A 113 21.44 -7.11 0.02
CA PRO A 113 22.73 -7.48 0.58
C PRO A 113 23.03 -8.95 0.32
N ARG A 114 24.31 -9.27 0.04
CA ARG A 114 24.74 -10.62 -0.31
C ARG A 114 24.34 -11.66 0.74
N ALA A 115 24.53 -11.37 2.03
CA ALA A 115 24.15 -12.28 3.13
C ALA A 115 22.65 -12.64 3.13
N LEU A 116 21.79 -11.66 2.81
CA LEU A 116 20.34 -11.93 2.69
C LEU A 116 20.04 -12.73 1.42
N ALA A 117 20.67 -12.41 0.28
CA ALA A 117 20.51 -13.17 -0.96
C ALA A 117 20.92 -14.65 -0.79
N ASP A 118 22.07 -14.88 -0.16
CA ASP A 118 22.61 -16.19 0.19
C ASP A 118 21.66 -16.97 1.11
N PHE A 119 21.11 -16.30 2.12
CA PHE A 119 20.11 -16.88 3.02
C PHE A 119 18.86 -17.33 2.27
N VAL A 120 18.25 -16.45 1.45
CA VAL A 120 17.04 -16.78 0.69
C VAL A 120 17.31 -17.94 -0.27
N ALA A 121 18.42 -17.91 -1.00
CA ALA A 121 18.82 -18.99 -1.90
C ALA A 121 18.94 -20.34 -1.17
N ALA A 122 19.59 -20.37 0.00
CA ALA A 122 19.72 -21.58 0.79
C ALA A 122 18.36 -22.13 1.27
N ARG A 123 17.43 -21.26 1.71
CA ARG A 123 16.09 -21.68 2.13
C ARG A 123 15.24 -22.22 0.97
N ILE A 124 15.33 -21.58 -0.20
CA ILE A 124 14.67 -22.06 -1.43
C ILE A 124 15.14 -23.49 -1.75
N LEU A 125 16.46 -23.72 -1.80
CA LEU A 125 17.01 -25.03 -2.20
C LEU A 125 16.73 -26.12 -1.17
N ALA A 126 16.74 -25.79 0.12
CA ALA A 126 16.29 -26.71 1.18
C ALA A 126 14.80 -27.08 1.04
N THR A 127 14.01 -26.22 0.39
CA THR A 127 12.60 -26.42 0.14
C THR A 127 12.33 -27.03 -1.24
N ALA A 128 13.24 -26.97 -2.21
CA ALA A 128 12.96 -27.45 -3.56
C ALA A 128 12.98 -28.98 -3.64
N ASP A 129 12.12 -29.57 -4.47
CA ASP A 129 12.18 -30.99 -4.86
C ASP A 129 12.57 -31.06 -6.33
N LEU A 130 13.88 -30.91 -6.59
CA LEU A 130 14.41 -30.80 -7.95
C LEU A 130 14.68 -32.21 -8.49
N ALA A 131 13.89 -32.63 -9.48
CA ALA A 131 14.09 -33.89 -10.17
C ALA A 131 15.46 -33.93 -10.88
N SER A 132 16.20 -35.03 -10.70
CA SER A 132 17.51 -35.22 -11.31
C SER A 132 17.41 -35.38 -12.85
N GLY A 133 18.27 -34.69 -13.59
CA GLY A 133 18.53 -34.97 -15.01
C GLY A 133 17.89 -34.03 -16.05
N ARG A 134 17.15 -32.99 -15.65
CA ARG A 134 16.68 -31.91 -16.55
C ARG A 134 17.26 -30.57 -16.14
N ALA A 135 17.33 -29.63 -17.10
CA ALA A 135 17.76 -28.27 -16.81
C ALA A 135 16.78 -27.59 -15.85
N ILE A 136 17.31 -27.01 -14.78
CA ILE A 136 16.50 -26.30 -13.78
C ILE A 136 16.19 -24.92 -14.35
N ARG A 137 14.89 -24.62 -14.50
CA ARG A 137 14.39 -23.31 -14.93
C ARG A 137 14.26 -22.38 -13.73
N VAL A 138 15.11 -21.35 -13.68
CA VAL A 138 15.18 -20.33 -12.61
C VAL A 138 14.62 -19.02 -13.13
N LEU A 139 13.83 -18.31 -12.32
CA LEU A 139 13.30 -16.99 -12.64
C LEU A 139 13.68 -15.96 -11.56
N ASP A 140 14.13 -14.79 -12.02
CA ASP A 140 14.08 -13.54 -11.26
C ASP A 140 13.24 -12.49 -12.05
N PRO A 141 12.03 -12.12 -11.57
CA PRO A 141 11.13 -11.24 -12.30
C PRO A 141 11.54 -9.75 -12.27
N ALA A 142 12.54 -9.38 -11.47
CA ALA A 142 13.03 -8.01 -11.33
C ALA A 142 14.53 -8.04 -11.00
N ILE A 143 15.34 -8.39 -12.00
CA ILE A 143 16.73 -8.82 -11.81
C ILE A 143 17.61 -7.76 -11.14
N GLY A 144 17.40 -6.47 -11.44
CA GLY A 144 18.36 -5.42 -11.08
C GLY A 144 19.75 -5.75 -11.62
N HIS A 145 20.76 -5.77 -10.74
CA HIS A 145 22.14 -6.15 -11.07
C HIS A 145 22.44 -7.66 -10.94
N GLY A 146 21.43 -8.50 -10.70
CA GLY A 146 21.55 -9.96 -10.68
C GLY A 146 22.05 -10.58 -9.38
N GLU A 147 22.08 -9.84 -8.26
CA GLU A 147 22.65 -10.33 -6.99
C GLU A 147 21.95 -11.60 -6.46
N LEU A 148 20.62 -11.65 -6.56
CA LEU A 148 19.83 -12.82 -6.14
C LEU A 148 20.13 -14.05 -7.00
N LEU A 149 20.20 -13.86 -8.32
CA LEU A 149 20.54 -14.94 -9.25
C LEU A 149 21.95 -15.47 -9.00
N LEU A 150 22.94 -14.60 -8.76
CA LEU A 150 24.30 -15.04 -8.42
C LEU A 150 24.31 -15.88 -7.14
N ALA A 151 23.69 -15.39 -6.07
CA ALA A 151 23.60 -16.13 -4.81
C ALA A 151 22.91 -17.49 -4.97
N LEU A 152 21.88 -17.58 -5.83
CA LEU A 152 21.21 -18.85 -6.11
C LEU A 152 22.08 -19.80 -6.95
N LEU A 153 22.69 -19.29 -8.02
CA LEU A 153 23.49 -20.10 -8.96
C LEU A 153 24.78 -20.62 -8.33
N ASP A 154 25.36 -19.92 -7.36
CA ASP A 154 26.50 -20.38 -6.56
C ASP A 154 26.21 -21.69 -5.78
N ARG A 155 24.94 -22.12 -5.71
CA ARG A 155 24.46 -23.26 -4.94
C ARG A 155 23.72 -24.31 -5.76
N ILE A 156 23.57 -24.10 -7.07
CA ILE A 156 22.92 -25.06 -7.96
C ILE A 156 23.98 -25.77 -8.79
N ASP A 157 24.02 -27.08 -8.66
CA ASP A 157 24.82 -27.94 -9.53
C ASP A 157 24.00 -28.39 -10.75
N GLY A 158 24.66 -28.49 -11.91
CA GLY A 158 24.09 -29.01 -13.14
C GLY A 158 23.56 -27.94 -14.11
N PRO A 159 22.85 -28.36 -15.17
CA PRO A 159 22.37 -27.44 -16.21
C PRO A 159 21.23 -26.54 -15.68
N VAL A 160 21.35 -25.24 -15.91
CA VAL A 160 20.37 -24.24 -15.48
C VAL A 160 19.98 -23.33 -16.64
N GLU A 161 18.68 -23.10 -16.79
CA GLU A 161 18.13 -22.06 -17.66
C GLU A 161 17.67 -20.89 -16.79
N VAL A 162 18.30 -19.74 -16.96
CA VAL A 162 18.03 -18.54 -16.15
C VAL A 162 17.16 -17.61 -16.96
N PHE A 163 16.00 -17.28 -16.42
CA PHE A 163 15.06 -16.32 -16.97
C PHE A 163 15.01 -15.10 -16.07
N GLY A 164 14.83 -13.92 -16.66
CA GLY A 164 14.46 -12.79 -15.86
C GLY A 164 14.14 -11.54 -16.65
N PHE A 165 13.59 -10.57 -15.94
CA PHE A 165 13.04 -9.35 -16.50
C PHE A 165 13.61 -8.13 -15.78
N GLU A 166 13.90 -7.09 -16.54
CA GLU A 166 14.32 -5.81 -16.01
C GLU A 166 13.81 -4.69 -16.95
N THR A 167 13.40 -3.57 -16.37
CA THR A 167 12.90 -2.39 -17.12
C THR A 167 14.01 -1.37 -17.40
N ASP A 168 15.11 -1.40 -16.65
CA ASP A 168 16.29 -0.58 -16.87
C ASP A 168 17.34 -1.33 -17.71
N HIS A 169 17.61 -0.79 -18.90
CA HIS A 169 18.62 -1.35 -19.82
C HIS A 169 20.03 -1.43 -19.21
N LEU A 170 20.44 -0.44 -18.39
CA LEU A 170 21.78 -0.44 -17.79
C LEU A 170 21.92 -1.53 -16.73
N ALA A 171 20.90 -1.69 -15.87
CA ALA A 171 20.87 -2.73 -14.86
C ALA A 171 20.89 -4.13 -15.51
N LEU A 172 20.08 -4.33 -16.55
CA LEU A 172 20.04 -5.59 -17.30
C LEU A 172 21.39 -5.94 -17.95
N ALA A 173 22.06 -4.95 -18.54
CA ALA A 173 23.37 -5.13 -19.16
C ALA A 173 24.42 -5.55 -18.12
N GLU A 174 24.40 -4.93 -16.94
CA GLU A 174 25.28 -5.28 -15.82
C GLU A 174 25.00 -6.70 -15.28
N ALA A 175 23.72 -7.05 -15.05
CA ALA A 175 23.34 -8.39 -14.63
C ALA A 175 23.82 -9.45 -15.63
N ARG A 176 23.63 -9.24 -16.94
CA ARG A 176 24.10 -10.14 -17.99
C ARG A 176 25.62 -10.32 -17.94
N ARG A 177 26.36 -9.23 -17.76
CA ARG A 177 27.84 -9.25 -17.68
C ARG A 177 28.32 -10.06 -16.47
N ARG A 178 27.74 -9.84 -15.29
CA ARG A 178 28.10 -10.56 -14.06
C ARG A 178 27.77 -12.05 -14.15
N LEU A 179 26.53 -12.38 -14.53
CA LEU A 179 26.06 -13.76 -14.64
C LEU A 179 26.88 -14.56 -15.68
N SER A 180 27.18 -13.98 -16.84
CA SER A 180 27.97 -14.68 -17.87
C SER A 180 29.42 -14.92 -17.43
N ARG A 181 29.97 -14.05 -16.59
CA ARG A 181 31.33 -14.16 -16.07
C ARG A 181 31.43 -15.21 -14.96
N GLU A 182 30.47 -15.22 -14.04
CA GLU A 182 30.51 -16.05 -12.84
C GLU A 182 29.89 -17.44 -13.07
N HIS A 183 28.89 -17.55 -13.96
CA HIS A 183 28.23 -18.80 -14.33
C HIS A 183 28.13 -18.98 -15.86
N PRO A 184 29.26 -19.18 -16.57
CA PRO A 184 29.29 -19.26 -18.04
C PRO A 184 28.51 -20.44 -18.64
N GLN A 185 28.18 -21.46 -17.83
CA GLN A 185 27.42 -22.64 -18.24
C GLN A 185 25.90 -22.44 -18.14
N ALA A 186 25.44 -21.35 -17.50
CA ALA A 186 24.01 -21.07 -17.37
C ALA A 186 23.44 -20.51 -18.68
N ALA A 187 22.31 -21.04 -19.14
CA ALA A 187 21.62 -20.53 -20.32
C ALA A 187 20.82 -19.27 -19.96
N LEU A 188 21.30 -18.09 -20.36
CA LEU A 188 20.75 -16.79 -19.93
C LEU A 188 19.67 -16.25 -20.89
N ASN A 189 18.41 -16.30 -20.45
CA ASN A 189 17.21 -15.77 -21.09
C ASN A 189 16.72 -14.47 -20.42
N LEU A 190 17.56 -13.43 -20.39
CA LEU A 190 17.24 -12.16 -19.73
C LEU A 190 16.58 -11.16 -20.71
N ARG A 191 15.44 -10.58 -20.34
CA ARG A 191 14.59 -9.73 -21.21
C ARG A 191 14.47 -8.31 -20.66
N LEU A 192 14.57 -7.32 -21.56
CA LEU A 192 14.21 -5.93 -21.27
C LEU A 192 12.69 -5.79 -21.39
N GLY A 193 11.99 -5.56 -20.28
CA GLY A 193 10.54 -5.47 -20.26
C GLY A 193 9.92 -5.70 -18.88
N SER A 194 8.58 -5.70 -18.82
CA SER A 194 7.85 -5.98 -17.59
C SER A 194 7.56 -7.48 -17.46
N PHE A 195 7.90 -8.05 -16.30
CA PHE A 195 7.46 -9.39 -15.93
C PHE A 195 5.94 -9.54 -15.93
N LEU A 196 5.20 -8.51 -15.48
CA LEU A 196 3.74 -8.58 -15.40
C LEU A 196 3.09 -8.67 -16.78
N ASP A 197 3.65 -7.97 -17.77
CA ASP A 197 3.19 -8.07 -19.17
C ASP A 197 3.41 -9.50 -19.69
N HIS A 198 4.56 -10.12 -19.39
CA HIS A 198 4.83 -11.53 -19.74
C HIS A 198 3.84 -12.51 -19.09
N VAL A 199 3.50 -12.33 -17.82
CA VAL A 199 2.49 -13.18 -17.16
C VAL A 199 1.15 -13.06 -17.87
N LEU A 200 0.74 -11.84 -18.22
CA LEU A 200 -0.55 -11.61 -18.85
C LEU A 200 -0.62 -12.23 -20.25
N ASP A 201 0.39 -11.95 -21.06
CA ASP A 201 0.46 -12.39 -22.46
C ASP A 201 0.60 -13.92 -22.59
N ASP A 202 1.44 -14.55 -21.75
CA ASP A 202 1.82 -15.94 -21.94
C ASP A 202 1.07 -16.92 -21.02
N PHE A 203 0.61 -16.47 -19.83
CA PHE A 203 0.03 -17.37 -18.82
C PHE A 203 -1.45 -17.13 -18.53
N THR A 204 -2.03 -16.00 -18.95
CA THR A 204 -3.47 -15.71 -18.74
C THR A 204 -4.30 -15.68 -20.02
N ASP A 205 -3.78 -15.14 -21.13
CA ASP A 205 -4.54 -14.90 -22.38
C ASP A 205 -3.97 -15.63 -23.62
N GLY A 206 -3.06 -16.58 -23.45
CA GLY A 206 -2.34 -17.25 -24.53
C GLY A 206 -3.21 -18.14 -25.45
N LEU A 207 -3.25 -17.82 -26.75
CA LEU A 207 -3.79 -18.65 -27.85
C LEU A 207 -2.88 -19.85 -28.21
N PHE A 208 -1.67 -19.89 -27.67
CA PHE A 208 -0.67 -20.95 -27.85
C PHE A 208 -0.45 -21.63 -26.50
N GLY A 209 -0.18 -22.94 -26.50
CA GLY A 209 -0.25 -23.82 -25.32
C GLY A 209 0.47 -23.30 -24.06
N SER A 210 0.07 -23.84 -22.90
CA SER A 210 0.57 -23.43 -21.58
C SER A 210 2.11 -23.44 -21.54
N PRO A 211 2.77 -22.29 -21.32
CA PRO A 211 4.23 -22.23 -21.25
C PRO A 211 4.78 -23.12 -20.13
N GLU A 212 6.01 -23.60 -20.29
CA GLU A 212 6.71 -24.30 -19.22
C GLU A 212 6.94 -23.36 -18.02
N ARG A 213 6.44 -23.81 -16.87
CA ARG A 213 6.56 -23.13 -15.58
C ARG A 213 8.00 -23.15 -15.06
N TYR A 214 8.26 -22.31 -14.07
CA TYR A 214 9.58 -22.20 -13.43
C TYR A 214 9.69 -23.13 -12.23
N HIS A 215 10.86 -23.78 -12.09
CA HIS A 215 11.13 -24.68 -10.97
C HIS A 215 11.60 -23.91 -9.73
N ILE A 216 12.33 -22.80 -9.95
CA ILE A 216 12.82 -21.94 -8.88
C ILE A 216 12.50 -20.49 -9.20
N ILE A 217 11.96 -19.75 -8.22
CA ILE A 217 11.81 -18.30 -8.30
C ILE A 217 12.55 -17.65 -7.12
N ILE A 218 13.41 -16.67 -7.38
CA ILE A 218 14.02 -15.83 -6.34
C ILE A 218 13.78 -14.36 -6.71
N ALA A 219 13.21 -13.57 -5.80
CA ALA A 219 12.78 -12.22 -6.16
C ALA A 219 12.86 -11.22 -5.02
N ASN A 220 13.23 -9.98 -5.37
CA ASN A 220 13.02 -8.77 -4.56
C ASN A 220 12.22 -7.77 -5.40
N PRO A 221 10.88 -7.92 -5.51
CA PRO A 221 10.05 -7.07 -6.34
C PRO A 221 10.05 -5.60 -5.92
N PRO A 222 9.73 -4.66 -6.84
CA PRO A 222 9.80 -3.23 -6.58
C PRO A 222 8.72 -2.73 -5.58
N TYR A 223 9.14 -1.99 -4.56
CA TYR A 223 8.27 -1.37 -3.53
C TYR A 223 7.63 -0.05 -3.94
N VAL A 224 7.11 0.02 -5.17
CA VAL A 224 6.49 1.23 -5.70
C VAL A 224 4.98 1.22 -5.42
N ARG A 225 4.49 2.28 -4.77
CA ARG A 225 3.04 2.53 -4.65
C ARG A 225 2.47 2.79 -6.04
N THR A 226 1.47 2.01 -6.47
CA THR A 226 0.86 2.12 -7.81
C THR A 226 0.23 3.50 -8.07
N GLN A 227 -0.10 4.25 -7.02
CA GLN A 227 -0.61 5.63 -7.12
C GLN A 227 0.35 6.58 -7.81
N ILE A 228 1.66 6.30 -7.77
CA ILE A 228 2.70 7.08 -8.47
C ILE A 228 2.66 6.78 -9.98
N MET A 229 2.08 5.65 -10.39
CA MET A 229 1.97 5.20 -11.79
C MET A 229 0.72 5.74 -12.51
N GLY A 230 -0.13 6.50 -11.80
CA GLY A 230 -1.41 7.01 -12.31
C GLY A 230 -2.60 6.10 -11.98
N ALA A 231 -3.76 6.70 -11.71
CA ALA A 231 -4.96 5.99 -11.25
C ALA A 231 -5.44 4.91 -12.23
N ASP A 232 -5.43 5.21 -13.55
CA ASP A 232 -5.90 4.28 -14.59
C ASP A 232 -5.05 3.00 -14.63
N ARG A 233 -3.73 3.12 -14.55
CA ARG A 233 -2.82 1.96 -14.59
C ARG A 233 -2.90 1.14 -13.30
N ALA A 234 -3.05 1.80 -12.15
CA ALA A 234 -3.30 1.11 -10.88
C ALA A 234 -4.61 0.30 -10.92
N GLN A 235 -5.67 0.86 -11.50
CA GLN A 235 -6.96 0.19 -11.64
C GLN A 235 -6.92 -0.98 -12.62
N GLN A 236 -6.23 -0.83 -13.76
CA GLN A 236 -6.02 -1.91 -14.73
C GLN A 236 -5.28 -3.08 -14.10
N LEU A 237 -4.17 -2.81 -13.41
CA LEU A 237 -3.39 -3.84 -12.73
C LEU A 237 -4.21 -4.54 -11.64
N ALA A 238 -4.98 -3.77 -10.87
CA ALA A 238 -5.86 -4.33 -9.86
C ALA A 238 -6.92 -5.26 -10.47
N GLN A 239 -7.53 -4.88 -11.59
CA GLN A 239 -8.50 -5.74 -12.29
C GLN A 239 -7.88 -7.01 -12.87
N GLN A 240 -6.71 -6.89 -13.50
CA GLN A 240 -6.01 -8.01 -14.14
C GLN A 240 -5.57 -9.08 -13.14
N PHE A 241 -5.18 -8.66 -11.93
CA PHE A 241 -4.71 -9.57 -10.89
C PHE A 241 -5.74 -9.77 -9.76
N GLY A 242 -7.01 -9.38 -9.93
CA GLY A 242 -8.05 -9.57 -8.91
C GLY A 242 -7.80 -8.86 -7.58
N LEU A 243 -6.93 -7.84 -7.55
CA LEU A 243 -6.56 -7.12 -6.34
C LEU A 243 -7.61 -6.06 -6.01
N THR A 244 -7.92 -5.88 -4.72
CA THR A 244 -8.90 -4.89 -4.25
C THR A 244 -8.28 -3.91 -3.26
N GLY A 245 -8.87 -2.73 -3.13
CA GLY A 245 -8.37 -1.69 -2.23
C GLY A 245 -7.13 -0.98 -2.75
N ARG A 246 -6.24 -0.54 -1.83
CA ARG A 246 -4.98 0.11 -2.21
C ARG A 246 -3.95 -0.96 -2.56
N VAL A 247 -3.62 -1.07 -3.84
CA VAL A 247 -2.71 -2.06 -4.38
C VAL A 247 -1.29 -1.49 -4.50
N ASP A 248 -0.29 -2.21 -4.00
CA ASP A 248 1.11 -1.92 -4.28
C ASP A 248 1.63 -2.81 -5.41
N LEU A 249 2.63 -2.34 -6.17
CA LEU A 249 3.10 -3.04 -7.38
C LEU A 249 3.59 -4.46 -7.06
N TYR A 250 4.30 -4.65 -5.94
CA TYR A 250 4.80 -5.97 -5.56
C TYR A 250 3.68 -6.97 -5.25
N HIS A 251 2.44 -6.54 -4.93
CA HIS A 251 1.32 -7.47 -4.81
C HIS A 251 1.04 -8.16 -6.14
N ALA A 252 1.05 -7.43 -7.26
CA ALA A 252 0.87 -8.03 -8.58
C ALA A 252 2.03 -8.95 -8.96
N PHE A 253 3.26 -8.61 -8.55
CA PHE A 253 4.42 -9.50 -8.73
C PHE A 253 4.25 -10.82 -7.97
N LEU A 254 3.79 -10.78 -6.72
CA LEU A 254 3.54 -11.99 -5.91
C LEU A 254 2.55 -12.93 -6.61
N LEU A 255 1.42 -12.39 -7.07
CA LEU A 255 0.41 -13.16 -7.80
C LEU A 255 0.92 -13.68 -9.14
N GLY A 256 1.67 -12.85 -9.88
CA GLY A 256 2.30 -13.27 -11.12
C GLY A 256 3.31 -14.41 -10.92
N MET A 257 4.14 -14.32 -9.89
CA MET A 257 5.08 -15.39 -9.52
C MET A 257 4.35 -16.67 -9.10
N ALA A 258 3.27 -16.56 -8.32
CA ALA A 258 2.42 -17.71 -7.98
C ALA A 258 1.83 -18.37 -9.24
N THR A 259 1.47 -17.57 -10.24
CA THR A 259 0.91 -18.05 -11.52
C THR A 259 1.92 -18.82 -12.35
N VAL A 260 3.20 -18.44 -12.34
CA VAL A 260 4.24 -19.05 -13.21
C VAL A 260 5.10 -20.12 -12.52
N LEU A 261 4.97 -20.30 -11.20
CA LEU A 261 5.67 -21.34 -10.45
C LEU A 261 5.11 -22.73 -10.80
N ALA A 262 6.01 -23.71 -10.96
CA ALA A 262 5.64 -25.11 -11.15
C ALA A 262 5.06 -25.70 -9.84
N PRO A 263 4.12 -26.66 -9.89
CA PRO A 263 3.55 -27.28 -8.68
C PRO A 263 4.60 -27.83 -7.70
N GLU A 264 5.65 -28.45 -8.23
CA GLU A 264 6.82 -28.99 -7.52
C GLU A 264 7.93 -27.95 -7.27
N GLY A 265 7.79 -26.75 -7.84
CA GLY A 265 8.78 -25.69 -7.72
C GLY A 265 8.82 -25.06 -6.33
N ALA A 266 9.92 -24.36 -6.06
CA ALA A 266 10.12 -23.58 -4.84
C ALA A 266 10.39 -22.10 -5.15
N ALA A 267 10.01 -21.22 -4.25
CA ALA A 267 10.17 -19.80 -4.42
C ALA A 267 10.58 -19.09 -3.12
N GLY A 268 11.36 -18.03 -3.27
CA GLY A 268 11.74 -17.12 -2.19
C GLY A 268 11.49 -15.68 -2.58
N PHE A 269 10.72 -14.96 -1.75
CA PHE A 269 10.30 -13.60 -2.01
C PHE A 269 10.79 -12.68 -0.89
N ILE A 270 11.52 -11.63 -1.24
CA ILE A 270 11.85 -10.52 -0.33
C ILE A 270 10.80 -9.43 -0.55
N VAL A 271 9.97 -9.16 0.45
CA VAL A 271 8.87 -8.19 0.37
C VAL A 271 8.86 -7.23 1.56
N SER A 272 8.02 -6.19 1.54
CA SER A 272 7.81 -5.38 2.75
C SER A 272 6.93 -6.14 3.74
N ASN A 273 7.34 -6.24 5.01
CA ASN A 273 6.56 -6.91 6.06
C ASN A 273 5.17 -6.27 6.29
N ARG A 274 4.94 -5.04 5.85
CA ARG A 274 3.66 -4.32 6.01
C ARG A 274 2.48 -4.99 5.32
N PHE A 275 2.71 -5.77 4.27
CA PHE A 275 1.63 -6.51 3.62
C PHE A 275 1.01 -7.55 4.56
N MET A 276 1.73 -8.01 5.59
CA MET A 276 1.26 -9.00 6.56
C MET A 276 0.15 -8.45 7.47
N THR A 277 0.13 -7.14 7.71
CA THR A 277 -0.71 -6.55 8.77
C THR A 277 -1.66 -5.46 8.29
N THR A 278 -1.48 -4.93 7.08
CA THR A 278 -2.29 -3.80 6.56
C THR A 278 -3.53 -4.25 5.79
N LYS A 279 -4.61 -3.46 5.81
CA LYS A 279 -5.81 -3.69 4.97
C LYS A 279 -5.50 -3.75 3.47
N GLY A 280 -4.51 -2.99 2.99
CA GLY A 280 -4.11 -3.01 1.58
C GLY A 280 -3.46 -4.32 1.13
N GLY A 281 -2.88 -5.09 2.05
CA GLY A 281 -2.29 -6.40 1.76
C GLY A 281 -3.29 -7.57 1.81
N ALA A 282 -4.55 -7.35 2.17
CA ALA A 282 -5.51 -8.43 2.44
C ALA A 282 -5.72 -9.36 1.23
N SER A 283 -5.90 -8.81 0.02
CA SER A 283 -6.04 -9.63 -1.18
C SER A 283 -4.75 -10.40 -1.51
N ALA A 284 -3.58 -9.77 -1.32
CA ALA A 284 -2.31 -10.44 -1.55
C ALA A 284 -2.09 -11.60 -0.55
N ARG A 285 -2.42 -11.41 0.73
CA ARG A 285 -2.34 -12.49 1.74
C ARG A 285 -3.26 -13.66 1.38
N ALA A 286 -4.51 -13.38 1.02
CA ALA A 286 -5.46 -14.41 0.62
C ALA A 286 -4.92 -15.25 -0.54
N GLU A 287 -4.48 -14.59 -1.61
CA GLU A 287 -3.91 -15.25 -2.79
C GLU A 287 -2.63 -16.02 -2.48
N MET A 288 -1.75 -15.50 -1.61
CA MET A 288 -0.55 -16.22 -1.20
C MET A 288 -0.88 -17.47 -0.39
N MET A 289 -1.92 -17.44 0.45
CA MET A 289 -2.40 -18.58 1.22
C MET A 289 -3.10 -19.64 0.36
N THR A 290 -3.74 -19.25 -0.75
CA THR A 290 -4.52 -20.15 -1.60
C THR A 290 -3.76 -20.64 -2.85
N GLY A 291 -2.92 -19.78 -3.44
CA GLY A 291 -2.21 -20.04 -4.69
C GLY A 291 -0.84 -20.69 -4.50
N LEU A 292 -0.29 -20.67 -3.29
CA LEU A 292 1.01 -21.24 -2.95
C LEU A 292 0.94 -22.05 -1.66
N ARG A 293 1.91 -22.95 -1.49
CA ARG A 293 2.17 -23.63 -0.22
C ARG A 293 3.27 -22.90 0.52
N LEU A 294 2.90 -22.00 1.42
CA LEU A 294 3.88 -21.31 2.27
C LEU A 294 4.53 -22.31 3.22
N ARG A 295 5.86 -22.21 3.36
CA ARG A 295 6.65 -23.06 4.25
C ARG A 295 7.21 -22.27 5.41
N GLU A 296 7.72 -21.08 5.11
CA GLU A 296 8.47 -20.27 6.08
C GLU A 296 8.22 -18.79 5.81
N VAL A 297 7.99 -18.06 6.89
CA VAL A 297 7.83 -16.61 6.87
C VAL A 297 8.79 -16.02 7.88
N TYR A 298 9.65 -15.11 7.42
CA TYR A 298 10.60 -14.38 8.26
C TYR A 298 10.21 -12.91 8.23
N ASP A 299 9.69 -12.40 9.34
CA ASP A 299 9.56 -10.97 9.58
C ASP A 299 10.89 -10.43 10.08
N LEU A 300 11.65 -9.79 9.19
CA LEU A 300 12.99 -9.28 9.49
C LEU A 300 12.97 -7.94 10.23
N GLY A 301 11.77 -7.44 10.57
CA GLY A 301 11.57 -6.29 11.45
C GLY A 301 12.49 -5.10 11.16
N ASP A 302 13.06 -4.53 12.21
CA ASP A 302 13.96 -3.37 12.15
C ASP A 302 15.45 -3.74 12.20
N THR A 303 15.80 -4.90 11.63
CA THR A 303 17.20 -5.35 11.46
C THR A 303 18.08 -4.41 10.64
N LYS A 304 17.47 -3.48 9.87
CA LYS A 304 18.18 -2.50 9.01
C LYS A 304 19.19 -3.17 8.07
N LEU A 305 18.79 -4.29 7.46
CA LEU A 305 19.62 -5.00 6.46
C LEU A 305 19.86 -4.16 5.20
N PHE A 306 18.97 -3.19 4.92
CA PHE A 306 19.09 -2.28 3.79
C PHE A 306 19.44 -0.87 4.27
N ASP A 307 20.19 -0.12 3.46
CA ASP A 307 20.49 1.30 3.72
C ASP A 307 19.23 2.16 3.76
N ALA A 308 18.24 1.78 2.95
CA ALA A 308 16.92 2.37 2.98
C ALA A 308 16.15 1.91 4.23
N ALA A 309 15.36 2.82 4.80
CA ALA A 309 14.42 2.50 5.88
C ALA A 309 13.22 1.68 5.35
N VAL A 310 13.46 0.42 4.97
CA VAL A 310 12.47 -0.62 4.66
C VAL A 310 12.44 -1.77 5.69
N LEU A 311 11.25 -2.17 6.12
CA LEU A 311 11.04 -3.32 7.01
C LEU A 311 10.78 -4.54 6.12
N PRO A 312 11.74 -5.46 5.98
CA PRO A 312 11.64 -6.56 5.03
C PRO A 312 11.00 -7.79 5.67
N ALA A 313 10.42 -8.63 4.83
CA ALA A 313 10.04 -9.98 5.14
C ALA A 313 10.54 -10.92 4.04
N VAL A 314 10.86 -12.15 4.41
CA VAL A 314 11.18 -13.23 3.47
C VAL A 314 10.09 -14.28 3.55
N LEU A 315 9.58 -14.68 2.39
CA LEU A 315 8.60 -15.74 2.26
C LEU A 315 9.24 -16.88 1.47
N ILE A 316 9.18 -18.10 2.01
CA ILE A 316 9.60 -19.32 1.33
C ILE A 316 8.36 -20.17 1.05
N ALA A 317 8.18 -20.56 -0.21
CA ALA A 317 6.97 -21.23 -0.67
C ALA A 317 7.29 -22.37 -1.65
N ARG A 318 6.34 -23.29 -1.80
CA ARG A 318 6.26 -24.25 -2.90
C ARG A 318 5.08 -23.91 -3.81
N GLY A 319 5.11 -24.43 -5.03
CA GLY A 319 3.97 -24.39 -5.95
C GLY A 319 2.71 -25.00 -5.34
N ALA A 320 1.56 -24.70 -5.93
CA ALA A 320 0.25 -25.12 -5.44
C ALA A 320 0.14 -26.63 -5.19
N GLY A 321 -0.61 -27.02 -4.17
CA GLY A 321 -0.90 -28.41 -3.80
C GLY A 321 -1.39 -28.52 -2.36
N VAL A 322 -1.67 -29.74 -1.91
CA VAL A 322 -2.13 -29.99 -0.52
C VAL A 322 -0.92 -30.04 0.41
N GLU A 323 -0.99 -29.32 1.53
CA GLU A 323 -0.02 -29.39 2.61
C GLU A 323 -0.74 -29.29 3.95
N ALA A 324 -0.42 -30.20 4.87
CA ALA A 324 -1.12 -30.33 6.15
C ALA A 324 -0.50 -29.51 7.29
N ALA A 325 0.75 -29.07 7.14
CA ALA A 325 1.49 -28.39 8.19
C ALA A 325 1.33 -26.87 8.10
N ALA A 326 1.16 -26.21 9.26
CA ALA A 326 1.20 -24.76 9.34
C ALA A 326 2.61 -24.24 8.98
N PRO A 327 2.73 -23.14 8.21
CA PRO A 327 4.03 -22.56 7.89
C PRO A 327 4.77 -22.12 9.14
N SER A 328 6.10 -22.23 9.16
CA SER A 328 6.89 -21.64 10.23
C SER A 328 6.85 -20.11 10.13
N PHE A 329 6.86 -19.44 11.26
CA PHE A 329 6.89 -17.98 11.32
C PHE A 329 7.95 -17.54 12.32
N LEU A 330 8.83 -16.66 11.87
CA LEU A 330 9.92 -16.11 12.67
C LEU A 330 9.84 -14.59 12.68
N THR A 331 10.14 -14.00 13.82
CA THR A 331 10.30 -12.54 13.94
C THR A 331 11.66 -12.21 14.52
N ILE A 332 12.23 -11.11 14.06
CA ILE A 332 13.45 -10.52 14.65
C ILE A 332 13.27 -9.01 14.76
N TYR A 333 13.33 -8.50 15.99
CA TYR A 333 13.16 -7.07 16.28
C TYR A 333 14.19 -6.62 17.30
N GLN A 334 14.70 -5.40 17.15
CA GLN A 334 15.64 -4.84 18.12
C GLN A 334 14.98 -4.75 19.51
N THR A 335 15.68 -5.18 20.55
CA THR A 335 15.20 -5.18 21.93
C THR A 335 16.21 -4.54 22.88
N LYS A 336 15.74 -4.17 24.08
CA LYS A 336 16.58 -3.73 25.21
C LYS A 336 16.84 -4.86 26.22
N ASP A 337 16.26 -6.04 26.00
CA ASP A 337 16.44 -7.20 26.87
C ASP A 337 17.91 -7.61 26.96
N GLU A 338 18.29 -8.20 28.08
CA GLU A 338 19.62 -8.78 28.25
C GLU A 338 19.82 -9.96 27.28
N PRO A 339 20.90 -9.97 26.49
CA PRO A 339 21.13 -11.01 25.49
C PRO A 339 21.47 -12.35 26.17
N ALA A 340 20.73 -13.40 25.80
CA ALA A 340 21.03 -14.79 26.17
C ALA A 340 22.03 -15.44 25.21
N HIS A 341 22.17 -14.88 24.01
CA HIS A 341 22.98 -15.43 22.93
C HIS A 341 23.75 -14.34 22.17
N THR A 342 24.73 -14.75 21.37
CA THR A 342 25.44 -13.89 20.41
C THR A 342 25.39 -14.48 19.00
N ALA A 343 25.44 -13.67 17.96
CA ALA A 343 25.54 -14.09 16.56
C ALA A 343 26.45 -13.13 15.78
N ALA A 344 27.00 -13.51 14.63
CA ALA A 344 27.88 -12.65 13.83
C ALA A 344 27.11 -11.51 13.17
N ASP A 345 25.87 -11.76 12.75
CA ASP A 345 25.00 -10.77 12.10
C ASP A 345 23.51 -11.09 12.35
N PRO A 346 22.58 -10.20 11.93
CA PRO A 346 21.14 -10.45 12.10
C PRO A 346 20.60 -11.67 11.35
N ILE A 347 21.25 -12.13 10.28
CA ILE A 347 20.82 -13.30 9.52
C ILE A 347 21.17 -14.58 10.28
N GLU A 348 22.37 -14.67 10.86
CA GLU A 348 22.75 -15.80 11.73
C GLU A 348 21.87 -15.81 13.01
N ALA A 349 21.53 -14.64 13.54
CA ALA A 349 20.65 -14.52 14.71
C ALA A 349 19.29 -15.21 14.53
N LEU A 350 18.78 -15.30 13.29
CA LEU A 350 17.52 -15.99 12.97
C LEU A 350 17.49 -17.45 13.44
N GLY A 351 18.65 -18.10 13.56
CA GLY A 351 18.77 -19.48 14.02
C GLY A 351 18.64 -19.67 15.55
N LYS A 352 18.46 -18.58 16.31
CA LYS A 352 18.41 -18.60 17.78
C LYS A 352 17.04 -18.17 18.29
N GLN A 353 16.70 -18.55 19.52
CA GLN A 353 15.45 -18.17 20.20
C GLN A 353 15.80 -17.26 21.38
N GLY A 354 15.08 -16.16 21.56
CA GLY A 354 15.30 -15.19 22.65
C GLY A 354 16.17 -14.01 22.23
N ALA A 355 16.74 -13.30 23.21
CA ALA A 355 17.55 -12.12 22.98
C ALA A 355 18.97 -12.49 22.49
N VAL A 356 19.38 -11.92 21.35
CA VAL A 356 20.64 -12.23 20.64
C VAL A 356 21.40 -10.93 20.38
N ALA A 357 22.61 -10.80 20.91
CA ALA A 357 23.50 -9.68 20.61
C ALA A 357 24.30 -9.92 19.32
N VAL A 358 24.53 -8.86 18.56
CA VAL A 358 25.42 -8.85 17.39
C VAL A 358 26.60 -7.89 17.61
N PRO A 359 27.72 -8.01 16.87
CA PRO A 359 28.96 -7.28 17.15
C PRO A 359 28.85 -5.75 17.03
N ASP A 360 27.81 -5.24 16.36
CA ASP A 360 27.56 -3.81 16.21
C ASP A 360 26.89 -3.15 17.43
N GLY A 361 26.67 -3.91 18.51
CA GLY A 361 26.11 -3.43 19.77
C GLY A 361 24.59 -3.46 19.84
N ARG A 362 23.89 -3.90 18.79
CA ARG A 362 22.45 -4.15 18.84
C ARG A 362 22.14 -5.51 19.45
N THR A 363 21.00 -5.58 20.13
CA THR A 363 20.38 -6.83 20.59
C THR A 363 19.04 -7.02 19.89
N PHE A 364 18.77 -8.23 19.44
CA PHE A 364 17.52 -8.60 18.78
C PHE A 364 16.77 -9.66 19.56
N LEU A 365 15.46 -9.48 19.77
CA LEU A 365 14.57 -10.54 20.21
C LEU A 365 14.17 -11.36 18.99
N VAL A 366 14.60 -12.62 18.97
CA VAL A 366 14.24 -13.60 17.93
C VAL A 366 13.19 -14.54 18.48
N GLN A 367 12.08 -14.70 17.77
CA GLN A 367 10.99 -15.58 18.18
C GLN A 367 10.61 -16.52 17.05
N HIS A 368 10.51 -17.81 17.37
CA HIS A 368 10.06 -18.87 16.47
C HIS A 368 8.67 -19.35 16.85
N GLY A 369 7.85 -19.61 15.85
CA GLY A 369 6.50 -20.13 16.00
C GLY A 369 5.94 -20.61 14.67
N THR A 370 4.62 -20.56 14.56
CA THR A 370 3.89 -20.89 13.32
C THR A 370 3.10 -19.68 12.84
N LEU A 371 2.80 -19.64 11.55
CA LEU A 371 1.97 -18.59 10.96
C LEU A 371 0.53 -18.79 11.40
N ASP A 372 -0.02 -17.82 12.12
CA ASP A 372 -1.47 -17.70 12.30
C ASP A 372 -2.04 -16.56 11.45
N THR A 373 -3.22 -16.83 10.91
CA THR A 373 -4.01 -15.90 10.08
C THR A 373 -5.33 -15.50 10.75
N GLY A 374 -5.60 -15.99 11.97
CA GLY A 374 -6.86 -15.77 12.67
C GLY A 374 -8.04 -16.50 12.05
N GLY A 375 -7.79 -17.56 11.26
CA GLY A 375 -8.82 -18.34 10.57
C GLY A 375 -9.33 -17.73 9.26
N ASP A 376 -8.73 -16.62 8.80
CA ASP A 376 -9.07 -15.95 7.54
C ASP A 376 -7.83 -15.90 6.64
N PRO A 377 -7.85 -16.44 5.40
CA PRO A 377 -6.74 -16.30 4.46
C PRO A 377 -6.34 -14.84 4.18
N ALA A 378 -7.29 -13.91 4.26
CA ALA A 378 -7.06 -12.47 4.14
C ALA A 378 -6.70 -11.81 5.49
N GLY A 379 -6.69 -12.57 6.59
CA GLY A 379 -6.43 -12.11 7.95
C GLY A 379 -4.98 -11.66 8.16
N VAL A 380 -4.74 -10.99 9.29
CA VAL A 380 -3.39 -10.51 9.64
C VAL A 380 -2.50 -11.71 9.92
N TRP A 381 -1.30 -11.71 9.33
CA TRP A 381 -0.29 -12.73 9.63
C TRP A 381 0.47 -12.35 10.89
N ARG A 382 0.52 -13.29 11.84
CA ARG A 382 1.22 -13.11 13.11
C ARG A 382 1.93 -14.40 13.54
N LEU A 383 2.88 -14.24 14.45
CA LEU A 383 3.53 -15.37 15.11
C LEU A 383 2.58 -15.99 16.14
N ALA A 384 2.30 -17.27 15.98
CA ALA A 384 1.62 -18.10 16.98
C ALA A 384 2.62 -18.99 17.72
N SER A 385 2.51 -18.98 19.05
CA SER A 385 3.22 -19.89 19.95
C SER A 385 2.31 -20.24 21.12
N ALA A 386 2.58 -21.34 21.82
CA ALA A 386 1.74 -21.78 22.94
C ALA A 386 1.54 -20.69 24.01
N GLY A 387 2.59 -19.90 24.29
CA GLY A 387 2.52 -18.77 25.21
C GLY A 387 1.63 -17.63 24.69
N VAL A 388 1.77 -17.28 23.41
CA VAL A 388 0.97 -16.21 22.78
C VAL A 388 -0.51 -16.60 22.71
N GLU A 389 -0.83 -17.82 22.31
CA GLU A 389 -2.22 -18.27 22.22
C GLU A 389 -2.89 -18.36 23.60
N SER A 390 -2.16 -18.86 24.61
CA SER A 390 -2.66 -18.90 25.99
C SER A 390 -2.94 -17.50 26.55
N TRP A 391 -2.05 -16.54 26.25
CA TRP A 391 -2.21 -15.15 26.65
C TRP A 391 -3.43 -14.52 25.96
N LEU A 392 -3.55 -14.65 24.64
CA LEU A 392 -4.68 -14.10 23.86
C LEU A 392 -6.02 -14.74 24.26
N ALA A 393 -6.06 -16.06 24.51
CA ALA A 393 -7.26 -16.74 25.00
C ALA A 393 -7.66 -16.27 26.41
N THR A 394 -6.69 -15.87 27.24
CA THR A 394 -6.99 -15.29 28.55
C THR A 394 -7.56 -13.89 28.41
N VAL A 395 -7.01 -13.06 27.51
CA VAL A 395 -7.58 -11.75 27.19
C VAL A 395 -9.01 -11.89 26.66
N GLU A 396 -9.24 -12.79 25.71
CA GLU A 396 -10.57 -13.02 25.12
C GLU A 396 -11.61 -13.42 26.18
N ARG A 397 -11.26 -14.32 27.11
CA ARG A 397 -12.16 -14.72 28.22
C ARG A 397 -12.56 -13.58 29.15
N HIS A 398 -11.73 -12.55 29.27
CA HIS A 398 -11.99 -11.37 30.11
C HIS A 398 -12.45 -10.15 29.30
N THR A 399 -12.63 -10.30 27.98
CA THR A 399 -13.09 -9.23 27.11
C THR A 399 -14.61 -9.23 27.07
N TRP A 400 -15.22 -8.15 27.58
CA TRP A 400 -16.66 -7.93 27.48
C TRP A 400 -17.07 -7.38 26.11
N GLY A 401 -16.24 -6.48 25.57
CA GLY A 401 -16.44 -5.84 24.28
C GLY A 401 -15.15 -5.23 23.79
N THR A 402 -15.22 -4.47 22.72
CA THR A 402 -14.07 -3.81 22.09
C THR A 402 -14.32 -2.33 21.90
N PHE A 403 -13.30 -1.58 21.51
CA PHE A 403 -13.46 -0.14 21.23
C PHE A 403 -14.44 0.12 20.08
N ARG A 404 -14.65 -0.85 19.18
CA ARG A 404 -15.72 -0.79 18.16
C ARG A 404 -17.11 -0.65 18.80
N ASP A 405 -17.32 -1.27 19.95
CA ASP A 405 -18.61 -1.31 20.64
C ASP A 405 -18.92 -0.01 21.40
N ILE A 406 -17.91 0.84 21.63
CA ILE A 406 -18.09 2.20 22.16
C ILE A 406 -18.69 3.12 21.10
N GLY A 407 -18.16 3.06 19.87
CA GLY A 407 -18.58 3.92 18.79
C GLY A 407 -17.63 3.96 17.60
N LYS A 408 -18.03 4.70 16.57
CA LYS A 408 -17.26 4.78 15.31
C LYS A 408 -15.97 5.59 15.50
N ILE A 409 -14.83 4.93 15.33
CA ILE A 409 -13.54 5.58 15.21
C ILE A 409 -13.44 6.33 13.87
N ARG A 410 -13.06 7.60 13.93
CA ARG A 410 -12.92 8.50 12.79
C ARG A 410 -11.49 9.01 12.71
N VAL A 411 -10.97 9.14 11.49
CA VAL A 411 -9.76 9.96 11.25
C VAL A 411 -10.11 11.43 11.45
N GLY A 412 -9.17 12.24 11.91
CA GLY A 412 -9.35 13.69 11.92
C GLY A 412 -9.45 14.29 10.51
N ILE A 413 -9.61 15.61 10.46
CA ILE A 413 -9.81 16.34 9.21
C ILE A 413 -8.57 16.30 8.31
N LYS A 414 -8.77 16.30 6.99
CA LYS A 414 -7.66 16.45 6.02
C LYS A 414 -7.95 17.62 5.10
N THR A 415 -7.13 18.66 5.22
CA THR A 415 -7.32 19.88 4.43
C THR A 415 -6.83 19.70 3.00
N CYS A 416 -5.71 18.97 2.84
CA CYS A 416 -4.94 18.87 1.60
C CYS A 416 -4.53 20.24 1.02
N ALA A 417 -4.51 21.27 1.86
CA ALA A 417 -4.04 22.63 1.61
C ALA A 417 -3.66 23.29 2.95
N ASP A 418 -2.80 22.62 3.74
CA ASP A 418 -2.52 23.03 5.13
C ASP A 418 -1.98 24.46 5.24
N LYS A 419 -1.25 24.95 4.22
CA LYS A 419 -0.78 26.34 4.20
C LYS A 419 -1.91 27.38 4.20
N VAL A 420 -3.11 26.99 3.78
CA VAL A 420 -4.30 27.85 3.72
C VAL A 420 -5.20 27.62 4.94
N PHE A 421 -5.50 26.37 5.27
CA PHE A 421 -6.45 26.09 6.36
C PHE A 421 -5.80 26.02 7.75
N LEU A 422 -4.48 25.82 7.80
CA LEU A 422 -3.68 25.54 9.00
C LEU A 422 -2.31 26.25 8.97
N PRO A 423 -2.22 27.55 8.62
CA PRO A 423 -0.94 28.27 8.61
C PRO A 423 -0.28 28.22 9.99
N LYS A 424 1.04 28.41 10.03
CA LYS A 424 1.80 28.44 11.28
C LYS A 424 1.40 29.61 12.18
N LYS A 425 0.95 30.72 11.57
CA LYS A 425 0.51 31.93 12.26
C LYS A 425 -0.67 32.53 11.50
N TRP A 426 -1.69 32.93 12.23
CA TRP A 426 -2.81 33.70 11.71
C TRP A 426 -2.51 35.21 11.87
N GLU A 427 -2.74 35.99 10.82
CA GLU A 427 -2.59 37.45 10.89
C GLU A 427 -3.76 38.12 11.64
N ARG A 428 -4.92 37.47 11.61
CA ARG A 428 -6.15 37.87 12.29
C ARG A 428 -7.00 36.65 12.59
N GLU A 429 -7.95 36.81 13.49
CA GLU A 429 -8.99 35.81 13.71
C GLU A 429 -10.05 35.91 12.60
N LEU A 430 -10.58 34.76 12.16
CA LEU A 430 -11.60 34.64 11.12
C LEU A 430 -12.84 33.96 11.72
N GLU A 431 -14.02 34.25 11.18
CA GLU A 431 -15.30 33.80 11.74
C GLU A 431 -15.45 32.26 11.76
N LEU A 432 -14.78 31.58 10.83
CA LEU A 432 -14.79 30.13 10.69
C LEU A 432 -13.61 29.45 11.40
N HIS A 433 -12.85 30.17 12.23
CA HIS A 433 -11.83 29.55 13.05
C HIS A 433 -12.41 28.61 14.11
N ARG A 434 -11.75 27.48 14.30
CA ARG A 434 -12.04 26.52 15.36
C ARG A 434 -10.76 26.08 16.05
N PRO A 435 -10.78 25.85 17.38
CA PRO A 435 -9.71 25.16 18.09
C PRO A 435 -9.35 23.84 17.43
N LEU A 436 -8.05 23.56 17.31
CA LEU A 436 -7.53 22.37 16.68
C LEU A 436 -6.61 21.60 17.62
N THR A 437 -6.93 20.33 17.82
CA THR A 437 -6.03 19.36 18.43
C THR A 437 -5.23 18.62 17.35
N THR A 438 -3.93 18.52 17.59
CA THR A 438 -2.95 17.86 16.72
C THR A 438 -2.05 16.95 17.55
N HIS A 439 -1.16 16.19 16.90
CA HIS A 439 -0.14 15.43 17.61
C HIS A 439 0.81 16.27 18.49
N HIS A 440 0.88 17.59 18.30
CA HIS A 440 1.68 18.49 19.15
C HIS A 440 1.05 18.75 20.52
N ASN A 441 -0.27 18.61 20.65
CA ASN A 441 -1.01 18.78 21.91
C ASN A 441 -1.22 17.44 22.61
N ALA A 442 -0.76 16.35 21.99
CA ALA A 442 -0.98 15.00 22.49
C ALA A 442 -0.17 14.73 23.75
N ARG A 443 -0.85 14.36 24.82
CA ARG A 443 -0.29 13.86 26.07
C ARG A 443 -1.24 12.80 26.61
N ARG A 444 -0.71 11.73 27.22
CA ARG A 444 -1.50 10.61 27.75
C ARG A 444 -2.55 11.14 28.74
N PHE A 445 -3.77 10.58 28.69
CA PHE A 445 -4.96 10.95 29.47
C PHE A 445 -5.52 12.36 29.24
N ARG A 446 -4.69 13.41 29.32
CA ARG A 446 -5.09 14.81 29.17
C ARG A 446 -4.18 15.55 28.19
N PRO A 447 -4.72 16.23 27.17
CA PRO A 447 -3.92 16.98 26.21
C PRO A 447 -3.26 18.20 26.87
N GLU A 448 -2.18 18.67 26.26
CA GLU A 448 -1.71 20.04 26.49
C GLU A 448 -2.71 21.04 25.90
N PRO A 449 -2.81 22.27 26.44
CA PRO A 449 -3.68 23.30 25.89
C PRO A 449 -3.50 23.47 24.38
N HIS A 450 -4.62 23.62 23.67
CA HIS A 450 -4.57 23.85 22.24
C HIS A 450 -3.97 25.23 21.94
N ASN A 451 -3.08 25.29 20.95
CA ASN A 451 -2.42 26.53 20.52
C ASN A 451 -2.54 26.78 19.02
N ARG A 452 -3.41 26.02 18.34
CA ARG A 452 -3.66 26.12 16.91
C ARG A 452 -5.14 26.29 16.63
N LEU A 453 -5.41 27.05 15.58
CA LEU A 453 -6.73 27.21 14.99
C LEU A 453 -6.73 26.65 13.58
N VAL A 454 -7.87 26.09 13.17
CA VAL A 454 -8.16 25.71 11.80
C VAL A 454 -9.26 26.58 11.23
N LEU A 455 -9.12 27.03 9.98
CA LEU A 455 -10.23 27.58 9.23
C LEU A 455 -11.11 26.44 8.73
N TYR A 456 -12.32 26.31 9.27
CA TYR A 456 -13.19 25.16 9.04
C TYR A 456 -14.48 25.54 8.30
N PRO A 457 -14.55 25.37 6.97
CA PRO A 457 -15.65 25.90 6.16
C PRO A 457 -16.85 24.95 6.06
N HIS A 458 -17.15 24.21 7.13
CA HIS A 458 -18.31 23.32 7.20
C HIS A 458 -19.09 23.53 8.49
N HIS A 459 -20.40 23.37 8.43
CA HIS A 459 -21.31 23.37 9.57
C HIS A 459 -22.17 22.11 9.59
N ALA A 460 -22.99 21.97 10.63
CA ALA A 460 -24.02 20.93 10.70
C ALA A 460 -25.40 21.55 10.52
N VAL A 461 -26.20 20.99 9.60
CA VAL A 461 -27.61 21.31 9.37
C VAL A 461 -28.38 19.99 9.48
N ASP A 462 -29.37 19.93 10.37
CA ASP A 462 -30.14 18.70 10.67
C ASP A 462 -29.26 17.48 10.95
N GLY A 463 -28.18 17.68 11.71
CA GLY A 463 -27.20 16.65 12.05
C GLY A 463 -26.32 16.21 10.88
N LYS A 464 -26.43 16.83 9.70
CA LYS A 464 -25.61 16.52 8.53
C LYS A 464 -24.62 17.64 8.25
N LYS A 465 -23.41 17.23 7.89
CA LYS A 465 -22.34 18.14 7.51
C LYS A 465 -22.59 18.77 6.14
N GLN A 466 -22.48 20.09 6.05
CA GLN A 466 -22.61 20.86 4.83
C GLN A 466 -21.53 21.95 4.75
N ALA A 467 -21.12 22.34 3.54
CA ALA A 467 -20.26 23.50 3.35
C ALA A 467 -21.01 24.79 3.69
N VAL A 468 -20.36 25.71 4.40
CA VAL A 468 -20.97 26.99 4.74
C VAL A 468 -21.20 27.85 3.51
N ASP A 469 -22.21 28.71 3.51
CA ASP A 469 -22.32 29.81 2.55
C ASP A 469 -21.34 30.92 2.94
N LEU A 470 -20.24 31.05 2.18
CA LEU A 470 -19.17 32.00 2.48
C LEU A 470 -19.63 33.47 2.45
N SER A 471 -20.74 33.80 1.80
CA SER A 471 -21.26 35.18 1.78
C SER A 471 -21.63 35.68 3.19
N GLN A 472 -21.89 34.75 4.12
CA GLN A 472 -22.19 35.03 5.52
C GLN A 472 -20.94 35.22 6.40
N TYR A 473 -19.75 34.96 5.85
CA TYR A 473 -18.46 34.99 6.56
C TYR A 473 -17.45 35.86 5.79
N PRO A 474 -17.63 37.19 5.75
CA PRO A 474 -16.92 38.08 4.84
C PRO A 474 -15.39 38.09 5.05
N ALA A 475 -14.89 37.98 6.28
CA ALA A 475 -13.44 37.95 6.50
C ALA A 475 -12.85 36.61 6.03
N SER A 476 -13.51 35.50 6.34
CA SER A 476 -13.13 34.17 5.86
C SER A 476 -13.19 34.05 4.33
N LEU A 477 -14.23 34.61 3.70
CA LEU A 477 -14.35 34.68 2.24
C LEU A 477 -13.19 35.47 1.62
N THR A 478 -12.91 36.66 2.15
CA THR A 478 -11.81 37.50 1.67
C THR A 478 -10.48 36.77 1.75
N TYR A 479 -10.23 36.06 2.86
CA TYR A 479 -9.02 35.25 3.04
C TYR A 479 -8.95 34.09 2.03
N LEU A 480 -10.03 33.33 1.87
CA LEU A 480 -10.05 32.19 0.95
C LEU A 480 -9.90 32.64 -0.51
N GLU A 481 -10.48 33.77 -0.90
CA GLU A 481 -10.33 34.35 -2.25
C GLU A 481 -8.88 34.72 -2.57
N GLN A 482 -8.10 35.21 -1.59
CA GLN A 482 -6.66 35.43 -1.76
C GLN A 482 -5.89 34.14 -2.09
N HIS A 483 -6.42 32.99 -1.68
CA HIS A 483 -5.85 31.67 -1.92
C HIS A 483 -6.58 30.86 -3.00
N ARG A 484 -7.53 31.48 -3.72
CA ARG A 484 -8.45 30.79 -4.63
C ARG A 484 -7.75 29.93 -5.67
N ARG A 485 -6.72 30.46 -6.33
CA ARG A 485 -5.97 29.71 -7.34
C ARG A 485 -5.43 28.38 -6.79
N THR A 486 -4.77 28.42 -5.63
CA THR A 486 -4.26 27.22 -4.94
C THR A 486 -5.37 26.23 -4.60
N LEU A 487 -6.55 26.73 -4.26
CA LEU A 487 -7.67 25.91 -3.85
C LEU A 487 -8.41 25.28 -5.04
N GLU A 488 -8.54 25.99 -6.16
CA GLU A 488 -9.11 25.51 -7.43
C GLU A 488 -8.19 24.54 -8.17
N ASP A 489 -6.86 24.65 -8.00
CA ASP A 489 -5.89 23.69 -8.55
C ASP A 489 -6.06 22.26 -8.00
N ARG A 490 -6.85 22.08 -6.93
CA ARG A 490 -7.24 20.78 -6.37
C ARG A 490 -8.41 20.19 -7.18
N SER A 491 -8.13 19.78 -8.42
CA SER A 491 -9.17 19.28 -9.34
C SER A 491 -10.06 18.18 -8.74
N TYR A 492 -9.48 17.29 -7.93
CA TYR A 492 -10.19 16.21 -7.23
C TYR A 492 -11.28 16.69 -6.26
N VAL A 493 -11.22 17.93 -5.74
CA VAL A 493 -12.29 18.54 -4.93
C VAL A 493 -13.45 18.94 -5.82
N ILE A 494 -13.16 19.63 -6.92
CA ILE A 494 -14.17 20.11 -7.87
C ILE A 494 -14.87 18.93 -8.58
N GLU A 495 -14.09 17.96 -9.02
CA GLU A 495 -14.58 16.72 -9.65
C GLU A 495 -15.48 15.91 -8.70
N ALA A 496 -15.28 16.03 -7.38
CA ALA A 496 -16.15 15.43 -6.37
C ALA A 496 -17.45 16.22 -6.12
N GLY A 497 -17.73 17.27 -6.91
CA GLY A 497 -18.92 18.11 -6.80
C GLY A 497 -18.91 19.06 -5.61
N ARG A 498 -17.73 19.32 -5.03
CA ARG A 498 -17.56 20.20 -3.86
C ARG A 498 -17.23 21.63 -4.27
N GLN A 499 -17.51 22.56 -3.37
CA GLN A 499 -17.10 23.94 -3.53
C GLN A 499 -15.57 24.04 -3.47
N TRP A 500 -15.00 24.99 -4.22
CA TRP A 500 -13.55 25.16 -4.38
C TRP A 500 -12.79 25.38 -3.07
N TYR A 501 -13.46 25.90 -2.05
CA TYR A 501 -12.91 26.16 -0.72
C TYR A 501 -13.09 25.01 0.28
N GLU A 502 -13.73 23.90 -0.10
CA GLU A 502 -13.91 22.78 0.83
C GLU A 502 -12.59 22.06 1.09
N ILE A 503 -12.44 21.56 2.32
CA ILE A 503 -11.37 20.61 2.67
C ILE A 503 -11.68 19.19 2.15
N TRP A 504 -10.64 18.36 2.01
CA TRP A 504 -10.76 17.03 1.42
C TRP A 504 -11.49 16.01 2.31
N VAL A 505 -11.15 15.94 3.60
CA VAL A 505 -11.84 15.08 4.57
C VAL A 505 -12.42 15.95 5.69
N PRO A 506 -13.63 16.51 5.51
CA PRO A 506 -14.32 17.23 6.56
C PRO A 506 -15.09 16.27 7.49
N GLN A 507 -15.17 16.61 8.78
CA GLN A 507 -15.92 15.87 9.80
C GLN A 507 -17.23 16.58 10.16
N ASN A 508 -18.14 15.92 10.86
CA ASN A 508 -19.42 16.54 11.21
C ASN A 508 -19.28 17.40 12.48
N PRO A 509 -19.53 18.72 12.43
CA PRO A 509 -19.41 19.56 13.62
C PRO A 509 -20.38 19.20 14.74
N ALA A 510 -21.50 18.53 14.43
CA ALA A 510 -22.44 18.03 15.43
C ALA A 510 -21.82 16.97 16.36
N ASP A 511 -20.74 16.32 15.95
CA ASP A 511 -20.08 15.26 16.71
C ASP A 511 -19.03 15.82 17.71
N TRP A 512 -18.72 17.12 17.67
CA TRP A 512 -17.63 17.71 18.46
C TRP A 512 -17.99 18.19 19.88
N PRO A 513 -19.20 18.69 20.19
CA PRO A 513 -19.50 19.28 21.50
C PRO A 513 -19.37 18.32 22.69
N GLY A 514 -19.54 17.01 22.47
CA GLY A 514 -19.46 16.00 23.53
C GLY A 514 -18.03 15.53 23.82
N PRO A 515 -17.83 14.81 24.96
CA PRO A 515 -16.58 14.12 25.25
C PRO A 515 -16.18 13.20 24.10
N LYS A 516 -14.89 13.22 23.77
CA LYS A 516 -14.31 12.29 22.78
C LYS A 516 -12.95 11.80 23.21
N LEU A 517 -12.68 10.53 22.94
CA LEU A 517 -11.35 9.95 23.06
C LEU A 517 -10.58 10.27 21.78
N VAL A 518 -9.38 10.81 21.91
CA VAL A 518 -8.50 11.18 20.79
C VAL A 518 -7.16 10.48 20.94
N PHE A 519 -6.53 10.11 19.82
CA PHE A 519 -5.24 9.41 19.82
C PHE A 519 -4.41 9.71 18.58
N ARG A 520 -3.08 9.56 18.71
CA ARG A 520 -2.12 9.77 17.62
C ARG A 520 -2.15 8.63 16.60
N ASP A 521 -1.94 8.92 15.31
CA ASP A 521 -1.72 7.88 14.28
C ASP A 521 -0.42 7.09 14.57
N ILE A 522 0.67 7.78 14.91
CA ILE A 522 1.98 7.16 15.13
C ILE A 522 2.58 7.64 16.46
N SER A 523 2.94 6.69 17.32
CA SER A 523 3.64 6.96 18.59
C SER A 523 4.44 5.72 19.05
N GLU A 524 5.47 5.92 19.87
CA GLU A 524 6.26 4.83 20.49
C GLU A 524 5.41 4.12 21.56
N GLN A 525 5.02 4.88 22.58
CA GLN A 525 4.01 4.46 23.54
C GLN A 525 2.61 4.89 23.06
N PRO A 526 1.56 4.13 23.38
CA PRO A 526 0.18 4.55 23.18
C PRO A 526 -0.03 5.94 23.79
N THR A 527 -0.67 6.82 23.03
CA THR A 527 -0.96 8.19 23.48
C THR A 527 -2.41 8.51 23.16
N PHE A 528 -3.27 8.26 24.14
CA PHE A 528 -4.71 8.48 24.10
C PHE A 528 -5.11 9.50 25.15
N TRP A 529 -6.05 10.39 24.85
CA TRP A 529 -6.54 11.40 25.78
C TRP A 529 -8.00 11.74 25.59
N MET A 530 -8.60 12.28 26.65
CA MET A 530 -9.94 12.84 26.61
C MET A 530 -9.89 14.28 26.12
N ASP A 531 -10.70 14.60 25.12
CA ASP A 531 -11.00 15.98 24.71
C ASP A 531 -12.43 16.32 25.17
N LEU A 532 -12.49 17.22 26.15
CA LEU A 532 -13.73 17.76 26.73
C LEU A 532 -14.02 19.19 26.25
N GLU A 533 -13.14 19.78 25.43
CA GLU A 533 -13.25 21.17 24.94
C GLU A 533 -13.93 21.26 23.58
N GLY A 534 -14.21 20.12 22.94
CA GLY A 534 -14.90 20.08 21.67
C GLY A 534 -14.04 20.52 20.48
N THR A 535 -12.73 20.34 20.56
CA THR A 535 -11.81 20.75 19.49
C THR A 535 -11.99 19.95 18.19
N VAL A 536 -11.54 20.54 17.08
CA VAL A 536 -11.39 19.83 15.81
C VAL A 536 -10.15 18.95 15.87
N VAL A 537 -10.27 17.69 15.44
CA VAL A 537 -9.14 16.74 15.42
C VAL A 537 -8.47 16.76 14.05
N ASN A 538 -7.15 16.96 14.00
CA ASN A 538 -6.36 16.90 12.77
C ASN A 538 -6.18 15.45 12.25
N GLY A 539 -5.97 15.29 10.94
CA GLY A 539 -5.82 13.99 10.27
C GLY A 539 -4.53 13.21 10.59
N ASP A 540 -3.65 13.76 11.43
CA ASP A 540 -2.56 13.07 12.12
C ASP A 540 -3.01 12.33 13.40
N CYS A 541 -4.28 12.51 13.77
CA CYS A 541 -4.95 11.90 14.90
C CYS A 541 -6.26 11.22 14.46
N TYR A 542 -6.75 10.36 15.34
CA TYR A 542 -8.06 9.70 15.25
C TYR A 542 -8.84 9.98 16.52
N TRP A 543 -10.14 9.78 16.46
CA TRP A 543 -11.02 10.04 17.58
C TRP A 543 -12.27 9.18 17.54
N LEU A 544 -12.90 8.98 18.70
CA LEU A 544 -14.18 8.30 18.83
C LEU A 544 -15.06 8.98 19.88
N THR A 545 -16.36 8.85 19.70
CA THR A 545 -17.43 9.35 20.57
C THR A 545 -18.31 8.18 20.95
N GLY A 546 -18.89 8.20 22.14
CA GLY A 546 -19.77 7.15 22.63
C GLY A 546 -20.24 7.45 24.05
N ASP A 547 -20.62 6.40 24.77
CA ASP A 547 -20.90 6.49 26.21
C ASP A 547 -19.66 7.00 26.96
N GLU A 548 -19.87 7.97 27.86
CA GLU A 548 -18.74 8.67 28.50
C GLU A 548 -17.94 7.75 29.43
N ASP A 549 -18.61 6.88 30.20
CA ASP A 549 -17.92 5.94 31.09
C ASP A 549 -17.09 4.94 30.28
N LEU A 550 -17.60 4.48 29.13
CA LEU A 550 -16.83 3.65 28.21
C LEU A 550 -15.63 4.40 27.60
N LEU A 551 -15.74 5.70 27.30
CA LEU A 551 -14.60 6.50 26.83
C LEU A 551 -13.52 6.62 27.92
N TRP A 552 -13.92 6.82 29.18
CA TRP A 552 -13.00 6.86 30.31
C TRP A 552 -12.35 5.50 30.61
N LEU A 553 -13.10 4.40 30.47
CA LEU A 553 -12.53 3.07 30.57
C LEU A 553 -11.50 2.83 29.44
N ALA A 554 -11.86 3.24 28.22
CA ALA A 554 -11.00 3.12 27.05
C ALA A 554 -9.71 3.93 27.17
N VAL A 555 -9.72 5.15 27.72
CA VAL A 555 -8.47 5.92 27.90
C VAL A 555 -7.51 5.24 28.89
N GLY A 556 -8.04 4.59 29.93
CA GLY A 556 -7.27 3.78 30.87
C GLY A 556 -6.64 2.56 30.21
N VAL A 557 -7.46 1.76 29.54
CA VAL A 557 -6.98 0.57 28.83
C VAL A 557 -5.98 0.95 27.72
N ALA A 558 -6.27 1.95 26.90
CA ALA A 558 -5.46 2.30 25.74
C ALA A 558 -4.10 2.92 26.08
N ASN A 559 -3.90 3.45 27.29
CA ASN A 559 -2.58 3.93 27.72
C ASN A 559 -1.80 2.88 28.54
N SER A 560 -2.35 1.69 28.79
CA SER A 560 -1.66 0.64 29.56
C SER A 560 -0.52 -0.05 28.79
N THR A 561 0.46 -0.57 29.51
CA THR A 561 1.46 -1.52 28.99
C THR A 561 0.80 -2.81 28.50
N PHE A 562 -0.34 -3.19 29.10
CA PHE A 562 -1.19 -4.27 28.61
C PHE A 562 -1.58 -4.08 27.14
N ILE A 563 -1.97 -2.87 26.71
CA ILE A 563 -2.37 -2.65 25.31
C ILE A 563 -1.18 -2.66 24.36
N GLU A 564 0.01 -2.29 24.83
CA GLU A 564 1.25 -2.43 24.06
C GLU A 564 1.54 -3.90 23.78
N ARG A 565 1.45 -4.73 24.83
CA ARG A 565 1.59 -6.18 24.74
C ARG A 565 0.54 -6.79 23.82
N PHE A 566 -0.72 -6.43 24.00
CA PHE A 566 -1.82 -6.89 23.14
C PHE A 566 -1.56 -6.54 21.67
N TYR A 567 -1.18 -5.30 21.39
CA TYR A 567 -0.93 -4.84 20.02
C TYR A 567 0.22 -5.64 19.37
N ASP A 568 1.30 -5.88 20.11
CA ASP A 568 2.46 -6.60 19.61
C ASP A 568 2.16 -8.08 19.35
N LEU A 569 1.40 -8.74 20.22
CA LEU A 569 1.02 -10.14 20.04
C LEU A 569 -0.06 -10.33 18.96
N ARG A 570 -1.02 -9.41 18.87
CA ARG A 570 -2.18 -9.56 17.98
C ARG A 570 -1.94 -9.03 16.57
N PHE A 571 -1.20 -7.93 16.44
CA PHE A 571 -1.03 -7.23 15.16
C PHE A 571 0.42 -7.12 14.71
N ASN A 572 1.37 -7.03 15.66
CA ASN A 572 2.80 -6.84 15.44
C ASN A 572 3.17 -5.77 14.38
N ASN A 573 2.34 -4.73 14.21
CA ASN A 573 2.61 -3.67 13.23
C ASN A 573 3.51 -2.59 13.83
N LYS A 574 4.79 -2.94 14.00
CA LYS A 574 5.88 -2.08 14.45
C LYS A 574 6.50 -1.32 13.27
N LEU A 575 6.88 -0.08 13.53
CA LEU A 575 7.63 0.82 12.67
C LEU A 575 9.03 1.03 13.28
N TYR A 576 9.90 1.71 12.54
CA TYR A 576 11.22 2.10 13.04
C TYR A 576 11.19 2.80 14.40
N ALA A 577 12.21 2.47 15.19
CA ALA A 577 12.46 3.03 16.52
C ALA A 577 11.31 2.74 17.50
N GLY A 578 10.80 1.50 17.51
CA GLY A 578 9.76 1.05 18.44
C GLY A 578 8.38 1.69 18.22
N ARG A 579 8.18 2.49 17.17
CA ARG A 579 6.90 3.19 16.93
C ARG A 579 5.83 2.24 16.45
N ARG A 580 4.59 2.45 16.87
CA ARG A 580 3.40 1.73 16.41
C ARG A 580 2.48 2.67 15.64
N ARG A 581 1.56 2.08 14.88
CA ARG A 581 0.56 2.83 14.13
C ARG A 581 -0.85 2.54 14.66
N PHE A 582 -1.40 3.46 15.44
CA PHE A 582 -2.74 3.37 16.02
C PHE A 582 -3.76 3.94 15.03
N ILE A 583 -4.31 3.06 14.19
CA ILE A 583 -5.37 3.38 13.22
C ILE A 583 -6.61 2.56 13.49
N THR A 584 -7.75 2.98 12.91
CA THR A 584 -9.06 2.35 13.09
C THR A 584 -9.03 0.83 13.08
N GLN A 585 -8.32 0.20 12.13
CA GLN A 585 -8.33 -1.26 11.98
C GLN A 585 -7.75 -2.03 13.18
N TYR A 586 -6.86 -1.42 13.95
CA TYR A 586 -6.25 -2.04 15.13
C TYR A 586 -6.96 -1.59 16.39
N VAL A 587 -7.17 -0.27 16.51
CA VAL A 587 -7.76 0.32 17.72
C VAL A 587 -9.21 -0.16 17.91
N GLU A 588 -9.96 -0.40 16.85
CA GLU A 588 -11.33 -0.95 16.98
C GLU A 588 -11.39 -2.33 17.64
N GLN A 589 -10.28 -3.08 17.64
CA GLN A 589 -10.15 -4.41 18.21
C GLN A 589 -9.57 -4.39 19.63
N PHE A 590 -9.27 -3.21 20.20
CA PHE A 590 -8.76 -3.12 21.56
C PHE A 590 -9.81 -3.62 22.55
N PRO A 591 -9.46 -4.55 23.44
CA PRO A 591 -10.42 -5.19 24.34
C PRO A 591 -10.85 -4.24 25.45
N LEU A 592 -12.05 -4.43 25.97
CA LEU A 592 -12.59 -3.77 27.15
C LEU A 592 -13.00 -4.82 28.18
N PRO A 593 -12.68 -4.63 29.47
CA PRO A 593 -13.25 -5.44 30.52
C PRO A 593 -14.74 -5.09 30.71
N ASP A 594 -15.47 -5.93 31.45
CA ASP A 594 -16.88 -5.68 31.75
C ASP A 594 -17.06 -4.34 32.50
N PRO A 595 -17.75 -3.33 31.92
CA PRO A 595 -17.95 -2.04 32.56
C PRO A 595 -18.78 -2.11 33.84
N ALA A 596 -19.52 -3.21 34.06
CA ALA A 596 -20.26 -3.44 35.29
C ALA A 596 -19.37 -3.94 36.45
N SER A 597 -18.16 -4.42 36.17
CA SER A 597 -17.23 -4.91 37.20
C SER A 597 -16.73 -3.78 38.10
N SER A 598 -16.40 -4.11 39.37
CA SER A 598 -15.80 -3.14 40.29
C SER A 598 -14.46 -2.61 39.77
N GLY A 599 -13.63 -3.50 39.20
CA GLY A 599 -12.33 -3.14 38.63
C GLY A 599 -12.45 -2.12 37.49
N ALA A 600 -13.39 -2.30 36.56
CA ALA A 600 -13.61 -1.34 35.47
C ALA A 600 -14.08 0.03 36.00
N ARG A 601 -14.98 0.06 36.99
CA ARG A 601 -15.46 1.31 37.62
C ARG A 601 -14.35 2.04 38.37
N GLU A 602 -13.45 1.32 39.02
CA GLU A 602 -12.25 1.88 39.65
C GLU A 602 -11.30 2.49 38.62
N ILE A 603 -11.08 1.83 37.47
CA ILE A 603 -10.29 2.38 36.36
C ILE A 603 -10.89 3.69 35.86
N VAL A 604 -12.21 3.73 35.61
CA VAL A 604 -12.92 4.94 35.17
C VAL A 604 -12.73 6.09 36.16
N THR A 605 -12.94 5.83 37.45
CA THR A 605 -12.78 6.83 38.53
C THR A 605 -11.34 7.34 38.58
N ALA A 606 -10.36 6.44 38.55
CA ALA A 606 -8.95 6.81 38.58
C ALA A 606 -8.52 7.62 37.34
N CYS A 607 -9.06 7.32 36.15
CA CYS A 607 -8.78 8.07 34.94
C CYS A 607 -9.32 9.50 35.00
N ARG A 608 -10.54 9.69 35.55
CA ARG A 608 -11.12 11.02 35.80
C ARG A 608 -10.29 11.81 36.80
N ASP A 609 -9.89 11.18 37.90
CA ASP A 609 -9.03 11.79 38.92
C ASP A 609 -7.67 12.19 38.34
N LEU A 610 -7.05 11.29 37.56
CA LEU A 610 -5.78 11.58 36.89
C LEU A 610 -5.93 12.77 35.95
N TYR A 611 -6.96 12.78 35.10
CA TYR A 611 -7.23 13.90 34.21
C TYR A 611 -7.35 15.23 34.96
N ALA A 612 -8.08 15.26 36.08
CA ALA A 612 -8.24 16.46 36.89
C ALA A 612 -6.89 16.94 37.46
N ARG A 613 -6.12 16.04 38.09
CA ARG A 613 -4.80 16.33 38.69
C ARG A 613 -3.75 16.77 37.68
N MET A 614 -3.86 16.31 36.44
CA MET A 614 -2.97 16.69 35.34
C MET A 614 -3.05 18.16 34.93
N ALA A 615 -3.96 18.95 35.53
CA ALA A 615 -3.90 20.41 35.48
C ALA A 615 -2.66 20.97 36.22
N ASP A 616 -2.24 20.32 37.30
CA ASP A 616 -1.18 20.79 38.20
C ASP A 616 0.18 20.12 37.95
N GLY A 617 0.20 19.05 37.14
CA GLY A 617 1.42 18.33 36.76
C GLY A 617 1.18 16.84 36.45
N PRO A 618 2.18 16.11 35.95
CA PRO A 618 2.05 14.66 35.75
C PRO A 618 1.89 13.92 37.09
N ASP A 619 1.10 12.83 37.11
CA ASP A 619 0.97 11.92 38.27
C ASP A 619 1.32 10.48 37.85
N PRO A 620 2.63 10.15 37.74
CA PRO A 620 3.08 8.83 37.29
C PRO A 620 2.65 7.70 38.23
N ALA A 621 2.44 8.00 39.53
CA ALA A 621 2.04 7.00 40.51
C ALA A 621 0.60 6.54 40.27
N LEU A 622 -0.32 7.47 39.98
CA LEU A 622 -1.69 7.13 39.62
C LEU A 622 -1.77 6.46 38.25
N GLU A 623 -0.96 6.91 37.28
CA GLU A 623 -0.85 6.26 35.98
C GLU A 623 -0.38 4.80 36.10
N GLN A 624 0.66 4.54 36.88
CA GLN A 624 1.12 3.17 37.14
C GLN A 624 0.10 2.34 37.91
N ARG A 625 -0.72 2.96 38.78
CA ARG A 625 -1.83 2.28 39.44
C ARG A 625 -2.91 1.88 38.43
N ILE A 626 -3.28 2.76 37.50
CA ILE A 626 -4.23 2.47 36.42
C ILE A 626 -3.72 1.30 35.58
N ASP A 627 -2.43 1.31 35.23
CA ASP A 627 -1.81 0.21 34.48
C ASP A 627 -2.01 -1.16 35.17
N ARG A 628 -1.69 -1.25 36.47
CA ARG A 628 -1.90 -2.48 37.24
C ARG A 628 -3.36 -2.91 37.32
N MET A 629 -4.29 -1.95 37.44
CA MET A 629 -5.72 -2.26 37.46
C MET A 629 -6.20 -2.82 36.12
N VAL A 630 -5.68 -2.33 34.99
CA VAL A 630 -6.00 -2.85 33.66
C VAL A 630 -5.53 -4.29 33.50
N TRP A 631 -4.28 -4.60 33.86
CA TRP A 631 -3.77 -5.98 33.85
C TRP A 631 -4.63 -6.94 34.69
N ALA A 632 -4.98 -6.52 35.92
CA ALA A 632 -5.84 -7.30 36.79
C ALA A 632 -7.25 -7.52 36.21
N ALA A 633 -7.81 -6.52 35.52
CA ALA A 633 -9.12 -6.63 34.87
C ALA A 633 -9.13 -7.67 33.74
N PHE A 634 -7.98 -7.95 33.12
CA PHE A 634 -7.82 -9.00 32.11
C PHE A 634 -7.25 -10.32 32.66
N GLY A 635 -7.19 -10.47 33.98
CA GLY A 635 -6.79 -11.73 34.64
C GLY A 635 -5.31 -12.09 34.44
N LEU A 636 -4.46 -11.09 34.18
CA LEU A 636 -3.04 -11.27 33.88
C LEU A 636 -2.17 -10.47 34.87
N PRO A 637 -0.99 -10.98 35.24
CA PRO A 637 -0.01 -10.21 36.01
C PRO A 637 0.62 -9.13 35.14
N VAL A 638 1.09 -8.05 35.75
CA VAL A 638 1.81 -6.99 35.05
C VAL A 638 3.14 -7.56 34.54
N GLU A 639 3.36 -7.48 33.23
CA GLU A 639 4.64 -7.75 32.59
C GLU A 639 5.38 -6.42 32.39
N GLU A 640 6.70 -6.40 32.56
CA GLU A 640 7.52 -5.30 32.02
C GLU A 640 7.55 -5.45 30.50
N VAL A 641 7.11 -4.41 29.77
CA VAL A 641 6.96 -4.39 28.30
C VAL A 641 7.99 -3.49 27.65
#